data_AF-A0A6N7AQA2-F1
#
_entry.id   AF-A0A6N7AQA2-F1
#
_cell.length_a   1.000
_cell.length_b   1.000
_cell.length_c   1.000
_cell.angle_alpha   90.00
_cell.angle_beta   90.00
_cell.angle_gamma   90.00
#
_symmetry.space_group_name_H-M   'P 1'
#
loop_
_entity.id
_entity.type
_entity.pdbx_description
1 polymer ?
#
loop_
_entity_poly.entity_id
_entity_poly.type
_entity_poly.pdbx_seq_one_letter_code
_entity_poly.pdbx_strand_id
1 'polypeptide(L)'
;MPRADEPASLLISARDTSRIVTTISTEDSLLTALTGFDVAVSDITLSRDTRAFIGEGGSVVTIAGQNGGRAGMVTVAAENNGTIEGRIESSLIGVHGTTATRDDVLAGVNGAVLTVGALQVSALNASVYTAVAKVAGNTVTRRTEASLEKVTVTALPATATQGVTVLARDESTFSATSKDFQANLGMFPSVELGKAAASNEIHKSVLAMVENSTLTVTGGTVQVAAVNDMSISAETEALATINTIGGAGWKTTYSLSLGGTAAWNEVLGSVTARMRDTTVTTAGTAEGTGGDVIVSAANTSAIHSKAEAGTTVTGGTNAAVGVAVAFNAIGWDMSGFLAASLDALIGSGLGMTETPSDVEALIERSAVDAGGALTVTADGHAAINATVSNTVESIASALYGASGMGAAGLVASNRVRSTARASLKDAESGGMSVRAGGALTVAATDTAGIYANIKLVSSSTTTNDGGAGILSDAAAWIGSDHKSSDGTKTISFDDLIWLEDDYENGGDGGQMYRYLGTGATMDLGGTDYTDADYWQKSLTTSPFPTGINLTDSDSVAIGGLVVRNDVRSAVEAFISDVTVDAGSVSVTAEETATITATADSTVSSSGGSAFGTGTSLAVNGTIATNLVLSSAEALITGSSVHTSGDTTVAASNASTITATTKSMVSSGADAIGATLAFNTIGWKAQNILFQAIDALLGTSIGDEQPAAVTASIVDSALAVGGPP
;
A
#
# COMPACT_ATOMS: atom_id res chain seq x y z
N MET A 1 26.56 -30.30 -32.45
CA MET A 1 27.96 -29.91 -32.74
C MET A 1 27.95 -28.43 -33.08
N PRO A 2 28.72 -27.57 -32.40
CA PRO A 2 28.85 -26.16 -32.81
C PRO A 2 29.46 -26.12 -34.22
N ARG A 3 29.00 -25.20 -35.08
CA ARG A 3 29.69 -24.94 -36.36
C ARG A 3 31.11 -24.50 -36.06
N ALA A 4 32.08 -24.97 -36.83
CA ALA A 4 33.52 -24.76 -36.60
C ALA A 4 34.00 -23.29 -36.67
N ASP A 5 33.11 -22.32 -36.91
CA ASP A 5 33.44 -20.91 -37.16
C ASP A 5 32.77 -19.91 -36.18
N GLU A 6 32.06 -20.36 -35.13
CA GLU A 6 31.53 -19.41 -34.13
C GLU A 6 32.58 -19.07 -33.05
N PRO A 7 32.86 -17.78 -32.82
CA PRO A 7 33.85 -17.37 -31.82
C PRO A 7 33.37 -17.72 -30.41
N ALA A 8 34.28 -18.23 -29.58
CA ALA A 8 33.97 -18.67 -28.21
C ALA A 8 33.53 -17.50 -27.31
N SER A 9 32.44 -17.69 -26.56
CA SER A 9 31.89 -16.73 -25.59
C SER A 9 32.53 -16.85 -24.20
N LEU A 10 32.42 -15.79 -23.40
CA LEU A 10 32.80 -15.77 -21.98
C LEU A 10 31.58 -15.47 -21.11
N LEU A 11 31.36 -16.25 -20.07
CA LEU A 11 30.33 -16.02 -19.05
C LEU A 11 30.98 -15.95 -17.67
N ILE A 12 30.79 -14.83 -16.99
CA ILE A 12 31.07 -14.66 -15.57
C ILE A 12 29.72 -14.44 -14.90
N SER A 13 29.33 -15.32 -13.99
CA SER A 13 28.06 -15.19 -13.29
C SER A 13 28.20 -15.52 -11.82
N ALA A 14 27.55 -14.70 -10.99
CA ALA A 14 27.32 -14.95 -9.58
C ALA A 14 25.81 -14.98 -9.36
N ARG A 15 25.33 -16.01 -8.65
CA ARG A 15 23.90 -16.19 -8.36
C ARG A 15 23.72 -16.54 -6.89
N ASP A 16 22.87 -15.78 -6.20
CA ASP A 16 22.40 -16.11 -4.86
C ASP A 16 20.93 -16.54 -4.91
N THR A 17 20.69 -17.77 -4.48
CA THR A 17 19.35 -18.39 -4.39
C THR A 17 19.03 -18.77 -2.95
N SER A 18 19.71 -18.12 -1.99
CA SER A 18 19.59 -18.39 -0.57
C SER A 18 18.12 -18.37 -0.15
N ARG A 19 17.70 -19.46 0.50
CA ARG A 19 16.37 -19.65 1.07
C ARG A 19 16.50 -19.71 2.58
N ILE A 20 16.06 -18.65 3.25
CA ILE A 20 16.02 -18.57 4.72
C ILE A 20 14.56 -18.64 5.11
N VAL A 21 14.21 -19.63 5.93
CA VAL A 21 12.86 -19.78 6.45
C VAL A 21 12.95 -19.98 7.95
N THR A 22 12.35 -19.08 8.71
CA THR A 22 12.15 -19.22 10.15
C THR A 22 10.67 -19.31 10.42
N THR A 23 10.23 -20.36 11.10
CA THR A 23 8.83 -20.53 11.48
C THR A 23 8.74 -20.91 12.95
N ILE A 24 7.98 -20.13 13.72
CA ILE A 24 7.58 -20.47 15.08
C ILE A 24 6.10 -20.83 15.02
N SER A 25 5.75 -22.06 15.41
CA SER A 25 4.36 -22.49 15.57
C SER A 25 4.12 -22.86 17.03
N THR A 26 3.04 -22.36 17.61
CA THR A 26 2.66 -22.68 19.00
C THR A 26 1.31 -23.38 19.10
N GLU A 27 0.72 -23.80 17.97
CA GLU A 27 -0.55 -24.54 17.94
C GLU A 27 -0.36 -26.06 18.16
N ASP A 28 0.85 -26.50 18.54
CA ASP A 28 1.11 -27.89 18.85
C ASP A 28 0.42 -28.30 20.18
N SER A 29 -0.39 -29.36 20.11
CA SER A 29 -1.15 -29.97 21.22
C SER A 29 -0.33 -30.36 22.46
N LEU A 30 1.00 -30.35 22.37
CA LEU A 30 1.95 -30.65 23.45
C LEU A 30 2.36 -29.41 24.27
N LEU A 31 2.05 -28.18 23.81
CA LEU A 31 2.31 -26.92 24.53
C LEU A 31 1.18 -26.59 25.51
N THR A 32 0.84 -27.53 26.41
CA THR A 32 -0.23 -27.36 27.41
C THR A 32 0.14 -26.45 28.59
N ALA A 33 1.32 -25.82 28.58
CA ALA A 33 1.89 -25.08 29.71
C ALA A 33 1.95 -23.55 29.51
N LEU A 34 1.52 -23.03 28.36
CA LEU A 34 1.48 -21.58 28.09
C LEU A 34 0.22 -20.98 28.72
N THR A 35 0.27 -20.73 30.03
CA THR A 35 -0.84 -20.17 30.82
C THR A 35 -0.61 -18.70 31.20
N GLY A 36 0.39 -18.04 30.60
CA GLY A 36 0.81 -16.66 30.89
C GLY A 36 0.81 -15.72 29.68
N PHE A 37 1.38 -14.51 29.87
CA PHE A 37 1.66 -13.54 28.81
C PHE A 37 2.94 -13.95 28.07
N ASP A 38 2.82 -14.93 27.16
CA ASP A 38 3.97 -15.43 26.41
C ASP A 38 4.17 -14.63 25.10
N VAL A 39 5.42 -14.32 24.76
CA VAL A 39 5.80 -13.57 23.55
C VAL A 39 6.73 -14.43 22.71
N ALA A 40 6.40 -14.58 21.42
CA ALA A 40 7.28 -15.21 20.44
C ALA A 40 8.04 -14.13 19.68
N VAL A 41 9.36 -14.23 19.60
CA VAL A 41 10.21 -13.30 18.87
C VAL A 41 11.02 -14.08 17.83
N SER A 42 11.01 -13.60 16.59
CA SER A 42 11.82 -14.11 15.50
C SER A 42 12.56 -12.95 14.83
N ASP A 43 13.87 -13.07 14.65
CA ASP A 43 14.65 -12.10 13.90
C ASP A 43 15.42 -12.82 12.80
N ILE A 44 15.43 -12.25 11.60
CA ILE A 44 16.33 -12.65 10.52
C ILE A 44 17.19 -11.45 10.18
N THR A 45 18.46 -11.50 10.57
CA THR A 45 19.46 -10.54 10.11
C THR A 45 20.32 -11.17 9.02
N LEU A 46 20.43 -10.49 7.88
CA LEU A 46 21.25 -10.96 6.75
C LEU A 46 22.05 -9.83 6.09
N SER A 47 23.13 -10.25 5.45
CA SER A 47 24.03 -9.41 4.64
C SER A 47 24.44 -10.22 3.41
N ARG A 48 23.84 -9.90 2.26
CA ARG A 48 24.11 -10.54 0.97
C ARG A 48 24.90 -9.59 0.07
N ASP A 49 25.85 -10.18 -0.65
CA ASP A 49 26.77 -9.45 -1.50
C ASP A 49 27.11 -10.31 -2.72
N THR A 50 26.28 -10.19 -3.75
CA THR A 50 26.40 -10.99 -4.98
C THR A 50 27.14 -10.19 -6.03
N ARG A 51 28.32 -10.67 -6.42
CA ARG A 51 29.29 -9.91 -7.21
C ARG A 51 29.79 -10.70 -8.42
N ALA A 52 29.68 -10.11 -9.61
CA ALA A 52 30.27 -10.64 -10.84
C ALA A 52 31.13 -9.54 -11.49
N PHE A 53 32.44 -9.76 -11.60
CA PHE A 53 33.35 -8.71 -12.07
C PHE A 53 34.43 -9.18 -13.05
N ILE A 54 34.82 -8.26 -13.93
CA ILE A 54 36.07 -8.30 -14.69
C ILE A 54 36.95 -7.13 -14.23
N GLY A 55 38.19 -7.41 -13.84
CA GLY A 55 39.24 -6.40 -13.67
C GLY A 55 39.28 -5.62 -12.34
N GLU A 56 38.70 -6.15 -11.26
CA GLU A 56 38.83 -5.56 -9.89
C GLU A 56 40.27 -5.49 -9.34
N GLY A 57 41.26 -6.17 -9.93
CA GLY A 57 42.63 -6.29 -9.40
C GLY A 57 43.61 -5.17 -9.77
N GLY A 58 43.15 -4.07 -10.37
CA GLY A 58 43.98 -2.93 -10.78
C GLY A 58 44.89 -3.16 -12.00
N SER A 59 44.96 -4.40 -12.52
CA SER A 59 45.62 -4.73 -13.78
C SER A 59 44.62 -4.74 -14.93
N VAL A 60 45.02 -4.24 -16.10
CA VAL A 60 44.15 -4.20 -17.28
C VAL A 60 43.87 -5.61 -17.80
N VAL A 61 42.59 -6.01 -17.85
CA VAL A 61 42.18 -7.30 -18.41
C VAL A 61 41.97 -7.17 -19.91
N THR A 62 42.58 -8.05 -20.72
CA THR A 62 42.34 -8.10 -22.17
C THR A 62 41.51 -9.33 -22.53
N ILE A 63 40.39 -9.12 -23.24
CA ILE A 63 39.52 -10.20 -23.74
C ILE A 63 39.46 -10.11 -25.26
N ALA A 64 39.97 -11.16 -25.91
CA ALA A 64 39.95 -11.32 -27.35
C ALA A 64 39.83 -12.81 -27.71
N GLY A 65 39.49 -13.09 -28.97
CA GLY A 65 39.50 -14.43 -29.52
C GLY A 65 40.93 -14.97 -29.69
N GLN A 66 41.03 -16.28 -29.89
CA GLN A 66 42.30 -16.96 -30.19
C GLN A 66 43.00 -16.30 -31.39
N ASN A 67 44.33 -16.27 -31.38
CA ASN A 67 45.16 -15.64 -32.42
C ASN A 67 44.90 -14.13 -32.63
N GLY A 68 44.38 -13.43 -31.62
CA GLY A 68 44.03 -12.01 -31.74
C GLY A 68 42.73 -11.76 -32.50
N GLY A 69 41.92 -12.80 -32.71
CA GLY A 69 40.60 -12.70 -33.31
C GLY A 69 39.56 -12.07 -32.38
N ARG A 70 38.31 -12.03 -32.82
CA ARG A 70 37.18 -11.55 -32.02
C ARG A 70 36.68 -12.66 -31.10
N ALA A 71 36.45 -12.37 -29.81
CA ALA A 71 35.73 -13.27 -28.93
C ALA A 71 34.21 -13.25 -29.26
N GLY A 72 33.46 -14.24 -28.82
CA GLY A 72 32.01 -14.26 -28.93
C GLY A 72 31.35 -13.23 -28.01
N MET A 73 30.16 -13.53 -27.52
CA MET A 73 29.51 -12.71 -26.49
C MET A 73 30.27 -12.81 -25.15
N VAL A 74 30.42 -11.68 -24.47
CA VAL A 74 30.90 -11.61 -23.08
C VAL A 74 29.73 -11.21 -22.19
N THR A 75 29.43 -12.03 -21.19
CA THR A 75 28.36 -11.77 -20.23
C THR A 75 28.94 -11.74 -18.81
N VAL A 76 28.64 -10.67 -18.08
CA VAL A 76 28.91 -10.51 -16.64
C VAL A 76 27.56 -10.34 -15.94
N ALA A 77 27.16 -11.32 -15.13
CA ALA A 77 25.80 -11.37 -14.57
C ALA A 77 25.80 -11.66 -13.06
N ALA A 78 25.28 -10.72 -12.27
CA ALA A 78 24.99 -10.91 -10.85
C ALA A 78 23.46 -11.03 -10.66
N GLU A 79 23.01 -12.07 -9.95
CA GLU A 79 21.58 -12.34 -9.76
C GLU A 79 21.29 -12.72 -8.30
N ASN A 80 20.35 -12.01 -7.66
CA ASN A 80 19.71 -12.47 -6.42
C ASN A 80 18.29 -12.94 -6.75
N ASN A 81 17.99 -14.20 -6.43
CA ASN A 81 16.67 -14.81 -6.60
C ASN A 81 16.36 -15.71 -5.38
N GLY A 82 16.62 -15.16 -4.20
CA GLY A 82 16.46 -15.85 -2.91
C GLY A 82 15.10 -15.54 -2.27
N THR A 83 14.70 -16.39 -1.33
CA THR A 83 13.48 -16.21 -0.52
C THR A 83 13.85 -16.09 0.95
N ILE A 84 13.37 -15.04 1.60
CA ILE A 84 13.58 -14.78 3.02
C ILE A 84 12.20 -14.69 3.66
N GLU A 85 11.91 -15.68 4.50
CA GLU A 85 10.59 -15.85 5.09
C GLU A 85 10.71 -16.02 6.59
N GLY A 86 10.12 -15.11 7.36
CA GLY A 86 9.94 -15.25 8.79
C GLY A 86 8.46 -15.26 9.15
N ARG A 87 8.05 -16.30 9.88
CA ARG A 87 6.67 -16.55 10.26
C ARG A 87 6.54 -16.86 11.74
N ILE A 88 5.56 -16.26 12.38
CA ILE A 88 5.07 -16.64 13.70
C ILE A 88 3.59 -16.99 13.55
N GLU A 89 3.30 -18.29 13.64
CA GLU A 89 1.97 -18.89 13.57
C GLU A 89 1.54 -19.25 14.99
N SER A 90 0.94 -18.26 15.66
CA SER A 90 0.65 -18.34 17.09
C SER A 90 -0.52 -17.44 17.48
N SER A 91 -1.29 -17.88 18.47
CA SER A 91 -2.23 -17.05 19.22
C SER A 91 -1.54 -16.09 20.20
N LEU A 92 -0.25 -16.31 20.49
CA LEU A 92 0.57 -15.41 21.31
C LEU A 92 0.90 -14.11 20.58
N ILE A 93 1.43 -13.14 21.34
CA ILE A 93 2.02 -11.93 20.77
C ILE A 93 3.32 -12.33 20.05
N GLY A 94 3.30 -12.29 18.72
CA GLY A 94 4.44 -12.59 17.86
C GLY A 94 5.09 -11.32 17.31
N VAL A 95 6.39 -11.17 17.47
CA VAL A 95 7.19 -10.10 16.84
C VAL A 95 8.19 -10.72 15.89
N HIS A 96 8.11 -10.36 14.61
CA HIS A 96 9.07 -10.75 13.59
C HIS A 96 9.67 -9.54 12.87
N GLY A 97 11.00 -9.50 12.80
CA GLY A 97 11.74 -8.56 11.98
C GLY A 97 12.68 -9.29 11.01
N THR A 98 12.72 -8.83 9.77
CA THR A 98 13.77 -9.19 8.81
C THR A 98 14.59 -7.95 8.48
N THR A 99 15.88 -7.98 8.78
CA THR A 99 16.82 -6.90 8.49
C THR A 99 17.89 -7.37 7.50
N ALA A 100 17.79 -6.90 6.26
CA ALA A 100 18.85 -7.03 5.26
C ALA A 100 19.73 -5.77 5.25
N THR A 101 20.76 -5.81 6.09
CA THR A 101 21.77 -4.73 6.21
C THR A 101 22.59 -4.54 4.93
N ARG A 102 22.64 -5.59 4.11
CA ARG A 102 23.16 -5.55 2.75
C ARG A 102 22.33 -6.46 1.87
N ASP A 103 21.81 -5.90 0.78
CA ASP A 103 21.24 -6.63 -0.34
C ASP A 103 21.89 -6.16 -1.65
N ASP A 104 23.22 -6.29 -1.71
CA ASP A 104 24.02 -5.84 -2.84
C ASP A 104 23.97 -6.85 -3.99
N VAL A 105 23.63 -6.39 -5.19
CA VAL A 105 23.77 -7.13 -6.46
C VAL A 105 24.60 -6.29 -7.41
N LEU A 106 25.87 -6.65 -7.59
CA LEU A 106 26.83 -5.83 -8.32
C LEU A 106 27.43 -6.61 -9.50
N ALA A 107 27.24 -6.12 -10.71
CA ALA A 107 27.87 -6.63 -11.91
C ALA A 107 28.73 -5.54 -12.54
N GLY A 108 29.99 -5.82 -12.86
CA GLY A 108 30.84 -4.77 -13.41
C GLY A 108 32.03 -5.21 -14.24
N VAL A 109 32.50 -4.29 -15.08
CA VAL A 109 33.78 -4.41 -15.79
C VAL A 109 34.58 -3.16 -15.49
N ASN A 110 35.75 -3.32 -14.88
CA ASN A 110 36.64 -2.23 -14.52
C ASN A 110 38.01 -2.46 -15.16
N GLY A 111 38.55 -1.46 -15.85
CA GLY A 111 39.92 -1.53 -16.38
C GLY A 111 40.14 -2.69 -17.34
N ALA A 112 39.39 -2.72 -18.46
CA ALA A 112 39.46 -3.82 -19.42
C ALA A 112 39.47 -3.35 -20.87
N VAL A 113 40.09 -4.14 -21.74
CA VAL A 113 40.10 -3.97 -23.20
C VAL A 113 39.45 -5.20 -23.83
N LEU A 114 38.33 -5.02 -24.53
CA LEU A 114 37.50 -6.09 -25.06
C LEU A 114 37.36 -5.99 -26.58
N THR A 115 37.70 -7.07 -27.30
CA THR A 115 37.39 -7.26 -28.73
C THR A 115 36.43 -8.44 -28.88
N VAL A 116 35.13 -8.15 -28.95
CA VAL A 116 34.05 -9.12 -28.68
C VAL A 116 32.93 -9.06 -29.72
N GLY A 117 32.08 -10.08 -29.77
CA GLY A 117 30.84 -10.02 -30.53
C GLY A 117 29.84 -9.06 -29.87
N ALA A 118 29.66 -9.18 -28.56
CA ALA A 118 28.80 -8.32 -27.75
C ALA A 118 29.28 -8.33 -26.29
N LEU A 119 28.91 -7.31 -25.52
CA LEU A 119 29.14 -7.22 -24.08
C LEU A 119 27.79 -7.03 -23.37
N GLN A 120 27.50 -7.86 -22.38
CA GLN A 120 26.35 -7.72 -21.50
C GLN A 120 26.82 -7.70 -20.06
N VAL A 121 26.50 -6.63 -19.33
CA VAL A 121 26.68 -6.51 -17.89
C VAL A 121 25.30 -6.35 -17.27
N SER A 122 24.91 -7.30 -16.42
CA SER A 122 23.57 -7.36 -15.86
C SER A 122 23.59 -7.61 -14.36
N ALA A 123 22.92 -6.75 -13.60
CA ALA A 123 22.61 -6.97 -12.19
C ALA A 123 21.09 -7.10 -12.04
N LEU A 124 20.63 -8.25 -11.53
CA LEU A 124 19.22 -8.54 -11.34
C LEU A 124 18.94 -8.91 -9.89
N ASN A 125 18.00 -8.22 -9.26
CA ASN A 125 17.51 -8.60 -7.94
C ASN A 125 16.01 -8.92 -8.02
N ALA A 126 15.66 -10.19 -7.82
CA ALA A 126 14.31 -10.71 -7.79
C ALA A 126 14.04 -11.40 -6.43
N SER A 127 14.59 -10.85 -5.36
CA SER A 127 14.45 -11.43 -4.01
C SER A 127 13.04 -11.27 -3.48
N VAL A 128 12.59 -12.26 -2.72
CA VAL A 128 11.28 -12.24 -2.04
C VAL A 128 11.49 -12.19 -0.54
N TYR A 129 10.94 -11.18 0.10
CA TYR A 129 10.93 -10.98 1.56
C TYR A 129 9.51 -11.09 2.08
N THR A 130 9.30 -11.96 3.08
CA THR A 130 8.00 -12.21 3.67
C THR A 130 8.12 -12.23 5.19
N ALA A 131 7.39 -11.33 5.84
CA ALA A 131 7.31 -11.22 7.29
C ALA A 131 5.86 -11.44 7.73
N VAL A 132 5.62 -12.47 8.55
CA VAL A 132 4.28 -12.77 9.10
C VAL A 132 4.37 -12.90 10.61
N ALA A 133 3.75 -11.98 11.35
CA ALA A 133 3.69 -11.97 12.82
C ALA A 133 2.68 -10.92 13.29
N LYS A 134 2.40 -10.80 14.60
CA LYS A 134 1.55 -9.70 15.09
C LYS A 134 2.19 -8.33 14.87
N VAL A 135 3.51 -8.26 15.03
CA VAL A 135 4.34 -7.14 14.59
C VAL A 135 5.32 -7.70 13.57
N ALA A 136 5.15 -7.35 12.30
CA ALA A 136 5.93 -7.87 11.18
C ALA A 136 6.64 -6.74 10.44
N GLY A 137 7.94 -6.87 10.21
CA GLY A 137 8.71 -5.84 9.52
C GLY A 137 9.78 -6.40 8.58
N ASN A 138 9.93 -5.77 7.41
CA ASN A 138 11.10 -5.94 6.54
C ASN A 138 11.86 -4.61 6.42
N THR A 139 13.14 -4.61 6.73
CA THR A 139 14.05 -3.48 6.49
C THR A 139 15.14 -3.93 5.55
N VAL A 140 15.19 -3.37 4.34
CA VAL A 140 16.15 -3.78 3.30
C VAL A 140 16.86 -2.57 2.74
N THR A 141 18.18 -2.65 2.71
CA THR A 141 19.04 -1.53 2.30
C THR A 141 20.00 -1.95 1.19
N ARG A 142 20.63 -0.95 0.57
CA ARG A 142 21.71 -1.03 -0.43
C ARG A 142 21.25 -0.89 -1.89
N ARG A 143 21.80 -1.67 -2.83
CA ARG A 143 21.70 -1.33 -4.24
C ARG A 143 21.85 -2.51 -5.19
N THR A 144 21.22 -2.35 -6.33
CA THR A 144 21.40 -3.19 -7.52
C THR A 144 22.16 -2.36 -8.55
N GLU A 145 23.34 -2.81 -8.98
CA GLU A 145 24.25 -2.00 -9.79
C GLU A 145 24.88 -2.77 -10.94
N ALA A 146 24.84 -2.18 -12.14
CA ALA A 146 25.60 -2.63 -13.30
C ALA A 146 26.55 -1.51 -13.75
N SER A 147 27.85 -1.80 -13.87
CA SER A 147 28.85 -0.77 -14.21
C SER A 147 29.86 -1.15 -15.29
N LEU A 148 30.23 -0.17 -16.12
CA LEU A 148 31.42 -0.19 -16.96
C LEU A 148 32.30 1.00 -16.59
N GLU A 149 33.52 0.74 -16.15
CA GLU A 149 34.45 1.79 -15.72
C GLU A 149 35.83 1.60 -16.35
N LYS A 150 36.37 2.66 -16.99
CA LYS A 150 37.72 2.61 -17.58
C LYS A 150 37.87 1.46 -18.58
N VAL A 151 36.83 1.22 -19.38
CA VAL A 151 36.76 0.10 -20.33
C VAL A 151 36.92 0.61 -21.76
N THR A 152 37.66 -0.13 -22.58
CA THR A 152 37.66 0.03 -24.04
C THR A 152 36.99 -1.19 -24.67
N VAL A 153 35.87 -1.01 -25.36
CA VAL A 153 35.12 -2.08 -26.02
C VAL A 153 35.09 -1.86 -27.53
N THR A 154 35.49 -2.89 -28.29
CA THR A 154 35.26 -2.99 -29.74
C THR A 154 34.34 -4.18 -29.99
N ALA A 155 33.08 -3.91 -30.32
CA ALA A 155 32.03 -4.92 -30.52
C ALA A 155 31.59 -5.01 -31.99
N LEU A 156 31.50 -6.24 -32.51
CA LEU A 156 30.90 -6.54 -33.83
C LEU A 156 29.83 -7.64 -33.68
N PRO A 157 28.61 -7.25 -33.25
CA PRO A 157 27.53 -8.19 -32.97
C PRO A 157 27.01 -8.90 -34.22
N ALA A 158 26.38 -10.05 -34.01
CA ALA A 158 25.78 -10.84 -35.09
C ALA A 158 24.42 -10.27 -35.55
N THR A 159 23.79 -9.43 -34.72
CA THR A 159 22.46 -8.85 -34.95
C THR A 159 22.43 -7.39 -34.48
N ALA A 160 21.60 -6.56 -35.10
CA ALA A 160 21.49 -5.13 -34.79
C ALA A 160 21.00 -4.82 -33.36
N THR A 161 20.32 -5.76 -32.72
CA THR A 161 19.81 -5.65 -31.34
C THR A 161 20.84 -6.05 -30.28
N GLN A 162 21.98 -6.61 -30.69
CA GLN A 162 23.10 -6.92 -29.81
C GLN A 162 24.14 -5.79 -29.87
N GLY A 163 25.01 -5.70 -28.88
CA GLY A 163 26.08 -4.69 -28.85
C GLY A 163 26.67 -4.59 -27.45
N VAL A 164 26.52 -3.44 -26.79
CA VAL A 164 26.91 -3.24 -25.39
C VAL A 164 25.67 -2.96 -24.56
N THR A 165 25.38 -3.79 -23.57
CA THR A 165 24.24 -3.62 -22.67
C THR A 165 24.73 -3.57 -21.22
N VAL A 166 24.34 -2.54 -20.49
CA VAL A 166 24.53 -2.38 -19.05
C VAL A 166 23.14 -2.26 -18.42
N LEU A 167 22.71 -3.28 -17.70
CA LEU A 167 21.36 -3.39 -17.16
C LEU A 167 21.38 -3.63 -15.65
N ALA A 168 20.83 -2.69 -14.88
CA ALA A 168 20.51 -2.90 -13.48
C ALA A 168 19.00 -2.99 -13.31
N ARG A 169 18.50 -4.08 -12.72
CA ARG A 169 17.06 -4.32 -12.56
C ARG A 169 16.72 -4.86 -11.18
N ASP A 170 15.77 -4.23 -10.52
CA ASP A 170 15.21 -4.68 -9.24
C ASP A 170 13.73 -5.00 -9.41
N GLU A 171 13.36 -6.26 -9.18
CA GLU A 171 12.01 -6.83 -9.19
C GLU A 171 11.66 -7.40 -7.80
N SER A 172 12.33 -6.93 -6.75
CA SER A 172 12.15 -7.50 -5.41
C SER A 172 10.71 -7.33 -4.93
N THR A 173 10.21 -8.35 -4.22
CA THR A 173 8.89 -8.33 -3.59
C THR A 173 9.04 -8.30 -2.07
N PHE A 174 8.36 -7.35 -1.43
CA PHE A 174 8.34 -7.19 0.02
C PHE A 174 6.91 -7.31 0.53
N SER A 175 6.69 -8.25 1.44
CA SER A 175 5.39 -8.46 2.07
C SER A 175 5.54 -8.52 3.59
N ALA A 176 4.78 -7.67 4.29
CA ALA A 176 4.63 -7.71 5.73
C ALA A 176 3.14 -7.90 6.06
N THR A 177 2.81 -8.93 6.85
CA THR A 177 1.43 -9.26 7.19
C THR A 177 1.28 -9.45 8.70
N SER A 178 0.35 -8.70 9.28
CA SER A 178 -0.13 -8.93 10.63
C SER A 178 -1.50 -9.61 10.64
N LYS A 179 -1.55 -10.78 11.26
CA LYS A 179 -2.77 -11.60 11.39
C LYS A 179 -3.52 -11.29 12.69
N ASP A 180 -4.82 -11.57 12.69
CA ASP A 180 -5.77 -11.34 13.80
C ASP A 180 -5.33 -11.94 15.16
N PHE A 181 -5.34 -11.15 16.25
CA PHE A 181 -4.94 -11.55 17.60
C PHE A 181 -6.16 -11.70 18.51
N GLN A 182 -6.33 -12.86 19.15
CA GLN A 182 -7.33 -13.10 20.20
C GLN A 182 -6.62 -13.52 21.48
N ALA A 183 -6.71 -12.71 22.55
CA ALA A 183 -6.24 -13.10 23.88
C ALA A 183 -7.32 -12.87 24.94
N ASN A 184 -7.95 -13.96 25.37
CA ASN A 184 -8.88 -13.95 26.49
C ASN A 184 -8.09 -13.92 27.81
N LEU A 185 -7.96 -12.74 28.42
CA LEU A 185 -7.27 -12.55 29.70
C LEU A 185 -8.16 -12.96 30.88
N GLY A 186 -8.28 -14.27 31.14
CA GLY A 186 -9.10 -14.86 32.21
C GLY A 186 -8.75 -14.48 33.67
N MET A 187 -7.90 -13.49 33.90
CA MET A 187 -7.50 -12.99 35.24
C MET A 187 -8.05 -11.58 35.56
N PHE A 188 -8.56 -10.85 34.57
CA PHE A 188 -9.20 -9.54 34.75
C PHE A 188 -10.62 -9.58 34.19
N PRO A 189 -11.58 -8.77 34.68
CA PRO A 189 -12.79 -8.46 33.92
C PRO A 189 -12.41 -7.67 32.65
N SER A 190 -11.94 -8.42 31.64
CA SER A 190 -11.60 -8.09 30.24
C SER A 190 -11.09 -6.67 29.95
N VAL A 191 -9.76 -6.51 29.91
CA VAL A 191 -9.08 -5.41 29.19
C VAL A 191 -8.21 -6.06 28.11
N GLU A 192 -8.61 -6.00 26.84
CA GLU A 192 -7.80 -6.49 25.72
C GLU A 192 -7.00 -5.35 25.08
N LEU A 193 -5.72 -5.57 24.81
CA LEU A 193 -4.83 -4.63 24.11
C LEU A 193 -4.28 -5.32 22.86
N GLY A 194 -4.99 -5.22 21.74
CA GLY A 194 -4.51 -5.68 20.44
C GLY A 194 -3.74 -4.55 19.73
N LYS A 195 -2.41 -4.64 19.63
CA LYS A 195 -1.63 -3.80 18.70
C LYS A 195 -1.03 -4.71 17.63
N ALA A 196 -1.49 -4.54 16.40
CA ALA A 196 -0.97 -5.24 15.22
C ALA A 196 -0.26 -4.24 14.28
N ALA A 197 0.92 -4.61 13.80
CA ALA A 197 1.71 -3.75 12.93
C ALA A 197 2.36 -4.54 11.79
N ALA A 198 2.33 -3.97 10.58
CA ALA A 198 3.02 -4.49 9.41
C ALA A 198 3.79 -3.35 8.73
N SER A 199 5.07 -3.56 8.44
CA SER A 199 5.92 -2.51 7.89
C SER A 199 6.93 -2.99 6.87
N ASN A 200 7.15 -2.22 5.82
CA ASN A 200 8.30 -2.36 4.94
C ASN A 200 9.08 -1.04 4.87
N GLU A 201 10.39 -1.10 5.09
CA GLU A 201 11.31 0.03 5.00
C GLU A 201 12.40 -0.33 3.98
N ILE A 202 12.28 0.22 2.78
CA ILE A 202 13.09 -0.15 1.63
C ILE A 202 13.97 1.02 1.22
N HIS A 203 15.26 0.93 1.51
CA HIS A 203 16.26 1.93 1.14
C HIS A 203 17.19 1.37 0.06
N LYS A 204 16.65 1.24 -1.16
CA LYS A 204 17.36 0.60 -2.28
C LYS A 204 17.49 1.52 -3.47
N SER A 205 18.70 1.58 -4.03
CA SER A 205 18.97 2.31 -5.28
C SER A 205 19.29 1.35 -6.42
N VAL A 206 18.87 1.70 -7.63
CA VAL A 206 19.18 0.96 -8.86
C VAL A 206 20.08 1.83 -9.74
N LEU A 207 21.28 1.36 -10.06
CA LEU A 207 22.28 2.14 -10.79
C LEU A 207 22.83 1.37 -11.99
N ALA A 208 22.63 1.91 -13.19
CA ALA A 208 23.34 1.48 -14.38
C ALA A 208 24.28 2.59 -14.84
N MET A 209 25.58 2.31 -14.94
CA MET A 209 26.54 3.35 -15.31
C MET A 209 27.63 2.92 -16.29
N VAL A 210 28.04 3.87 -17.13
CA VAL A 210 29.22 3.80 -17.98
C VAL A 210 30.07 5.03 -17.73
N GLU A 211 31.28 4.84 -17.23
CA GLU A 211 32.18 5.93 -16.88
C GLU A 211 33.58 5.76 -17.45
N ASN A 212 34.19 6.87 -17.86
CA ASN A 212 35.59 6.92 -18.29
C ASN A 212 35.92 5.87 -19.37
N SER A 213 34.96 5.57 -20.25
CA SER A 213 35.04 4.40 -21.15
C SER A 213 34.99 4.81 -22.63
N THR A 214 35.43 3.92 -23.50
CA THR A 214 35.33 4.08 -24.96
C THR A 214 34.61 2.87 -25.53
N LEU A 215 33.45 3.09 -26.14
CA LEU A 215 32.59 2.05 -26.70
C LEU A 215 32.48 2.23 -28.21
N THR A 216 32.99 1.26 -28.97
CA THR A 216 32.87 1.21 -30.43
C THR A 216 32.06 -0.02 -30.82
N VAL A 217 30.85 0.17 -31.32
CA VAL A 217 29.95 -0.91 -31.75
C VAL A 217 29.67 -0.78 -33.23
N THR A 218 29.91 -1.81 -34.03
CA THR A 218 29.63 -1.81 -35.47
C THR A 218 28.48 -2.76 -35.79
N GLY A 219 27.37 -2.24 -36.30
CA GLY A 219 26.15 -2.99 -36.62
C GLY A 219 25.32 -3.38 -35.41
N GLY A 220 25.37 -2.61 -34.32
CA GLY A 220 24.66 -2.93 -33.07
C GLY A 220 24.45 -1.74 -32.13
N THR A 221 23.72 -1.99 -31.03
CA THR A 221 23.19 -0.97 -30.11
C THR A 221 24.01 -0.84 -28.83
N VAL A 222 24.06 0.36 -28.25
CA VAL A 222 24.54 0.59 -26.89
C VAL A 222 23.35 0.92 -25.98
N GLN A 223 23.17 0.16 -24.91
CA GLN A 223 22.08 0.35 -23.95
C GLN A 223 22.62 0.44 -22.53
N VAL A 224 22.20 1.47 -21.80
CA VAL A 224 22.42 1.66 -20.36
C VAL A 224 21.07 1.84 -19.70
N ALA A 225 20.62 0.85 -18.93
CA ALA A 225 19.26 0.80 -18.40
C ALA A 225 19.22 0.49 -16.91
N ALA A 226 18.54 1.33 -16.14
CA ALA A 226 18.21 1.11 -14.74
C ALA A 226 16.69 0.96 -14.60
N VAL A 227 16.23 -0.15 -14.02
CA VAL A 227 14.80 -0.46 -13.90
C VAL A 227 14.48 -0.88 -12.48
N ASN A 228 13.50 -0.22 -11.87
CA ASN A 228 12.97 -0.55 -10.56
C ASN A 228 11.48 -0.91 -10.69
N ASP A 229 11.15 -2.17 -10.47
CA ASP A 229 9.84 -2.78 -10.66
C ASP A 229 9.45 -3.57 -9.40
N MET A 230 9.57 -2.90 -8.24
CA MET A 230 9.31 -3.52 -6.94
C MET A 230 7.83 -3.59 -6.62
N SER A 231 7.43 -4.66 -5.92
CA SER A 231 6.10 -4.82 -5.33
C SER A 231 6.20 -4.82 -3.82
N ILE A 232 5.52 -3.87 -3.17
CA ILE A 232 5.61 -3.66 -1.72
C ILE A 232 4.20 -3.68 -1.11
N SER A 233 3.93 -4.63 -0.21
CA SER A 233 2.66 -4.73 0.51
C SER A 233 2.85 -4.80 2.03
N ALA A 234 2.12 -3.96 2.75
CA ALA A 234 1.97 -4.03 4.20
C ALA A 234 0.48 -4.20 4.54
N GLU A 235 0.14 -5.26 5.25
CA GLU A 235 -1.25 -5.62 5.53
C GLU A 235 -1.43 -5.97 7.01
N THR A 236 -2.49 -5.44 7.61
CA THR A 236 -2.94 -5.83 8.94
C THR A 236 -4.42 -6.21 8.88
N GLU A 237 -4.75 -7.36 9.43
CA GLU A 237 -6.13 -7.86 9.56
C GLU A 237 -6.76 -7.36 10.87
N ALA A 238 -8.10 -7.37 10.92
CA ALA A 238 -8.88 -6.93 12.08
C ALA A 238 -8.48 -7.68 13.37
N LEU A 239 -8.76 -7.07 14.53
CA LEU A 239 -8.36 -7.54 15.85
C LEU A 239 -9.59 -7.99 16.66
N ALA A 240 -9.77 -9.29 16.89
CA ALA A 240 -10.67 -9.89 17.88
C ALA A 240 -12.16 -9.45 17.90
N THR A 241 -13.04 -10.40 17.59
CA THR A 241 -14.45 -10.36 18.06
C THR A 241 -14.52 -10.86 19.50
N ILE A 242 -14.90 -10.02 20.48
CA ILE A 242 -15.13 -10.47 21.86
C ILE A 242 -16.61 -10.86 22.03
N ASN A 243 -16.89 -12.16 22.06
CA ASN A 243 -18.15 -12.68 22.57
C ASN A 243 -18.01 -12.99 24.08
N THR A 244 -18.21 -11.99 24.93
CA THR A 244 -18.48 -12.25 26.36
C THR A 244 -19.89 -12.81 26.51
N ILE A 245 -20.06 -14.12 26.36
CA ILE A 245 -21.23 -14.82 26.91
C ILE A 245 -21.04 -14.86 28.43
N GLY A 246 -21.48 -13.80 29.11
CA GLY A 246 -21.62 -13.82 30.55
C GLY A 246 -22.75 -14.77 30.93
N GLY A 247 -22.41 -15.89 31.56
CA GLY A 247 -23.39 -16.79 32.17
C GLY A 247 -24.35 -16.04 33.10
N ALA A 248 -25.57 -16.55 33.19
CA ALA A 248 -26.71 -16.02 33.95
C ALA A 248 -26.40 -15.74 35.45
N GLY A 249 -25.72 -14.63 35.74
CA GLY A 249 -25.28 -14.25 37.08
C GLY A 249 -25.56 -12.77 37.35
N TRP A 250 -26.09 -12.48 38.54
CA TRP A 250 -26.63 -11.19 39.00
C TRP A 250 -25.57 -10.06 39.20
N LYS A 251 -24.48 -10.01 38.43
CA LYS A 251 -23.41 -9.00 38.56
C LYS A 251 -23.28 -8.17 37.28
N THR A 252 -23.22 -6.84 37.41
CA THR A 252 -22.87 -5.91 36.33
C THR A 252 -21.44 -6.18 35.85
N THR A 253 -21.30 -6.86 34.72
CA THR A 253 -20.01 -7.10 34.07
C THR A 253 -19.67 -5.90 33.19
N TYR A 254 -18.48 -5.32 33.35
CA TYR A 254 -17.94 -4.29 32.48
C TYR A 254 -17.03 -4.96 31.45
N SER A 255 -17.16 -4.64 30.16
CA SER A 255 -16.28 -5.14 29.11
C SER A 255 -15.72 -4.00 28.23
N LEU A 256 -14.42 -4.05 27.94
CA LEU A 256 -13.70 -3.06 27.13
C LEU A 256 -12.89 -3.78 26.05
N SER A 257 -13.15 -3.45 24.79
CA SER A 257 -12.34 -3.89 23.63
C SER A 257 -11.60 -2.70 23.02
N LEU A 258 -10.28 -2.84 22.87
CA LEU A 258 -9.41 -1.88 22.20
C LEU A 258 -8.66 -2.59 21.06
N GLY A 259 -8.93 -2.18 19.82
CA GLY A 259 -8.24 -2.65 18.63
C GLY A 259 -7.41 -1.53 17.99
N GLY A 260 -6.13 -1.80 17.70
CA GLY A 260 -5.22 -0.88 17.03
C GLY A 260 -4.39 -1.56 15.94
N THR A 261 -4.54 -1.16 14.68
CA THR A 261 -3.74 -1.69 13.56
C THR A 261 -2.97 -0.62 12.81
N ALA A 262 -1.77 -0.95 12.33
CA ALA A 262 -0.92 -0.04 11.57
C ALA A 262 -0.20 -0.78 10.45
N ALA A 263 -0.42 -0.36 9.20
CA ALA A 263 0.29 -0.85 8.03
C ALA A 263 1.02 0.30 7.35
N TRP A 264 2.32 0.19 7.13
CA TRP A 264 3.04 1.23 6.40
C TRP A 264 4.17 0.73 5.50
N ASN A 265 4.43 1.50 4.46
CA ASN A 265 5.57 1.30 3.57
C ASN A 265 6.37 2.60 3.46
N GLU A 266 7.68 2.50 3.60
CA GLU A 266 8.65 3.56 3.31
C GLU A 266 9.56 3.11 2.19
N VAL A 267 9.70 3.95 1.17
CA VAL A 267 10.59 3.72 0.03
C VAL A 267 11.49 4.92 -0.16
N LEU A 268 12.79 4.69 0.03
CA LEU A 268 13.87 5.62 -0.25
C LEU A 268 14.83 5.01 -1.28
N GLY A 269 15.39 5.88 -2.12
CA GLY A 269 16.38 5.50 -3.11
C GLY A 269 16.08 6.06 -4.50
N SER A 270 17.09 5.98 -5.36
CA SER A 270 17.05 6.51 -6.72
C SER A 270 17.19 5.40 -7.76
N VAL A 271 16.71 5.68 -8.97
CA VAL A 271 16.90 4.88 -10.16
C VAL A 271 17.70 5.71 -11.15
N THR A 272 18.95 5.35 -11.40
CA THR A 272 19.87 6.18 -12.19
C THR A 272 20.50 5.38 -13.32
N ALA A 273 20.32 5.85 -14.55
CA ALA A 273 21.06 5.41 -15.72
C ALA A 273 21.99 6.55 -16.18
N ARG A 274 23.31 6.34 -16.17
CA ARG A 274 24.28 7.41 -16.43
C ARG A 274 25.40 7.02 -17.37
N MET A 275 25.72 7.89 -18.32
CA MET A 275 26.98 7.89 -19.05
C MET A 275 27.77 9.15 -18.72
N ARG A 276 29.04 8.98 -18.31
CA ARG A 276 29.87 10.09 -17.85
C ARG A 276 31.30 9.96 -18.36
N ASP A 277 31.89 11.05 -18.85
CA ASP A 277 33.28 11.08 -19.34
C ASP A 277 33.57 9.94 -20.35
N THR A 278 32.60 9.62 -21.21
CA THR A 278 32.62 8.44 -22.09
C THR A 278 32.57 8.84 -23.56
N THR A 279 33.23 8.07 -24.42
CA THR A 279 33.09 8.19 -25.89
C THR A 279 32.32 6.98 -26.42
N VAL A 280 31.22 7.22 -27.14
CA VAL A 280 30.38 6.17 -27.74
C VAL A 280 30.32 6.37 -29.24
N THR A 281 30.57 5.31 -30.00
CA THR A 281 30.41 5.30 -31.45
C THR A 281 29.66 4.04 -31.88
N THR A 282 28.49 4.21 -32.51
CA THR A 282 27.75 3.11 -33.15
C THR A 282 27.77 3.30 -34.66
N ALA A 283 28.55 2.48 -35.38
CA ALA A 283 28.65 2.54 -36.83
C ALA A 283 27.76 1.48 -37.49
N GLY A 284 27.27 1.75 -38.70
CA GLY A 284 26.61 0.73 -39.52
C GLY A 284 27.61 -0.18 -40.22
N THR A 285 27.16 -1.35 -40.68
CA THR A 285 27.94 -2.16 -41.65
C THR A 285 27.80 -1.61 -43.08
N ALA A 286 26.81 -0.75 -43.30
CA ALA A 286 26.60 0.11 -44.46
C ALA A 286 26.18 1.53 -44.02
N GLU A 287 26.26 2.50 -44.94
CA GLU A 287 25.82 3.88 -44.69
C GLU A 287 24.33 3.92 -44.27
N GLY A 288 24.01 4.64 -43.19
CA GLY A 288 22.64 4.73 -42.66
C GLY A 288 22.13 3.50 -41.88
N THR A 289 23.00 2.55 -41.51
CA THR A 289 22.62 1.32 -40.76
C THR A 289 23.23 1.23 -39.36
N GLY A 290 23.66 2.36 -38.79
CA GLY A 290 24.23 2.36 -37.44
C GLY A 290 23.19 2.04 -36.36
N GLY A 291 23.64 1.45 -35.25
CA GLY A 291 22.74 1.10 -34.16
C GLY A 291 22.46 2.27 -33.22
N ASP A 292 21.52 2.07 -32.32
CA ASP A 292 21.03 3.12 -31.43
C ASP A 292 21.93 3.26 -30.18
N VAL A 293 21.79 4.39 -29.51
CA VAL A 293 22.31 4.61 -28.15
C VAL A 293 21.12 4.94 -27.25
N ILE A 294 20.93 4.13 -26.21
CA ILE A 294 19.77 4.21 -25.31
C ILE A 294 20.27 4.33 -23.87
N VAL A 295 19.87 5.40 -23.19
CA VAL A 295 20.06 5.59 -21.74
C VAL A 295 18.68 5.74 -21.10
N SER A 296 18.28 4.77 -20.29
CA SER A 296 16.91 4.73 -19.75
C SER A 296 16.87 4.42 -18.26
N ALA A 297 16.18 5.24 -17.48
CA ALA A 297 15.84 4.97 -16.09
C ALA A 297 14.32 4.83 -15.96
N ALA A 298 13.85 3.78 -15.29
CA ALA A 298 12.41 3.53 -15.12
C ALA A 298 12.09 3.05 -13.69
N ASN A 299 11.04 3.61 -13.07
CA ASN A 299 10.54 3.19 -11.76
C ASN A 299 9.04 2.91 -11.83
N THR A 300 8.63 1.64 -11.87
CA THR A 300 7.24 1.17 -11.99
C THR A 300 6.67 0.61 -10.68
N SER A 301 7.23 1.00 -9.54
CA SER A 301 6.92 0.39 -8.24
C SER A 301 5.44 0.45 -7.88
N ALA A 302 4.91 -0.68 -7.41
CA ALA A 302 3.56 -0.81 -6.87
C ALA A 302 3.59 -0.94 -5.35
N ILE A 303 2.90 -0.05 -4.65
CA ILE A 303 2.93 0.06 -3.20
C ILE A 303 1.51 0.01 -2.64
N HIS A 304 1.26 -0.93 -1.73
CA HIS A 304 -0.03 -1.13 -1.10
C HIS A 304 0.10 -1.18 0.42
N SER A 305 -0.70 -0.38 1.13
CA SER A 305 -0.90 -0.54 2.56
C SER A 305 -2.38 -0.76 2.87
N LYS A 306 -2.66 -1.72 3.74
CA LYS A 306 -4.00 -2.05 4.18
C LYS A 306 -4.04 -2.23 5.69
N ALA A 307 -4.90 -1.46 6.36
CA ALA A 307 -5.16 -1.64 7.78
C ALA A 307 -6.64 -1.91 8.04
N GLU A 308 -6.93 -3.07 8.60
CA GLU A 308 -8.26 -3.40 9.08
C GLU A 308 -8.28 -3.30 10.59
N ALA A 309 -9.27 -2.59 11.15
CA ALA A 309 -9.61 -2.70 12.56
C ALA A 309 -11.04 -3.23 12.68
N GLY A 310 -11.35 -3.86 13.79
CA GLY A 310 -12.73 -4.25 14.08
C GLY A 310 -12.82 -4.62 15.53
N THR A 311 -13.82 -4.12 16.24
CA THR A 311 -14.08 -4.50 17.64
C THR A 311 -15.57 -4.63 17.85
N THR A 312 -16.00 -5.78 18.38
CA THR A 312 -17.40 -6.01 18.74
C THR A 312 -17.45 -6.44 20.19
N VAL A 313 -18.30 -5.80 20.99
CA VAL A 313 -18.52 -6.15 22.40
C VAL A 313 -20.01 -6.25 22.69
N THR A 314 -20.42 -7.35 23.33
CA THR A 314 -21.83 -7.63 23.67
C THR A 314 -22.01 -7.90 25.17
N GLY A 315 -23.10 -7.38 25.74
CA GLY A 315 -23.56 -7.63 27.10
C GLY A 315 -23.04 -6.64 28.15
N GLY A 316 -23.79 -6.50 29.25
CA GLY A 316 -23.44 -5.63 30.38
C GLY A 316 -23.30 -4.15 29.98
N THR A 317 -22.43 -3.43 30.69
CA THR A 317 -21.95 -2.11 30.29
C THR A 317 -20.65 -2.27 29.52
N ASN A 318 -20.55 -1.69 28.32
CA ASN A 318 -19.41 -1.96 27.45
C ASN A 318 -18.91 -0.79 26.61
N ALA A 319 -17.65 -0.92 26.19
CA ALA A 319 -17.00 0.03 25.29
C ALA A 319 -16.14 -0.70 24.23
N ALA A 320 -16.24 -0.26 22.99
CA ALA A 320 -15.48 -0.76 21.85
C ALA A 320 -14.75 0.42 21.17
N VAL A 321 -13.43 0.32 21.01
CA VAL A 321 -12.61 1.34 20.34
C VAL A 321 -11.76 0.71 19.25
N GLY A 322 -11.80 1.26 18.04
CA GLY A 322 -10.99 0.81 16.89
C GLY A 322 -10.15 1.93 16.29
N VAL A 323 -8.83 1.75 16.24
CA VAL A 323 -7.90 2.67 15.57
C VAL A 323 -7.16 1.93 14.45
N ALA A 324 -7.09 2.52 13.26
CA ALA A 324 -6.33 1.93 12.17
C ALA A 324 -5.61 2.98 11.31
N VAL A 325 -4.38 2.67 10.92
CA VAL A 325 -3.52 3.54 10.11
C VAL A 325 -2.96 2.78 8.93
N ALA A 326 -3.21 3.26 7.71
CA ALA A 326 -2.52 2.80 6.50
C ALA A 326 -1.72 3.97 5.91
N PHE A 327 -0.43 3.78 5.69
CA PHE A 327 0.47 4.84 5.26
C PHE A 327 1.47 4.39 4.20
N ASN A 328 1.65 5.17 3.13
CA ASN A 328 2.76 4.96 2.19
C ASN A 328 3.58 6.25 2.04
N ALA A 329 4.90 6.14 2.18
CA ALA A 329 5.87 7.19 1.91
C ALA A 329 6.81 6.78 0.77
N ILE A 330 6.89 7.60 -0.28
CA ILE A 330 7.95 7.55 -1.27
C ILE A 330 8.74 8.85 -1.19
N GLY A 331 10.05 8.75 -0.98
CA GLY A 331 10.92 9.91 -0.89
C GLY A 331 10.75 10.74 0.40
N TRP A 332 10.24 10.10 1.45
CA TRP A 332 10.06 10.67 2.78
C TRP A 332 10.63 9.70 3.79
N ASP A 333 11.65 10.14 4.51
CA ASP A 333 12.23 9.39 5.62
C ASP A 333 11.27 9.50 6.82
N MET A 334 10.76 8.35 7.29
CA MET A 334 9.85 8.24 8.41
C MET A 334 10.56 7.89 9.72
N SER A 335 11.89 8.07 9.81
CA SER A 335 12.63 7.90 11.05
C SER A 335 12.00 8.74 12.17
N GLY A 336 11.51 8.05 13.21
CA GLY A 336 10.77 8.67 14.31
C GLY A 336 9.23 8.67 14.18
N PHE A 337 8.66 8.14 13.09
CA PHE A 337 7.22 8.04 12.88
C PHE A 337 6.50 7.25 13.96
N LEU A 338 7.06 6.15 14.45
CA LEU A 338 6.46 5.37 15.56
C LEU A 338 6.54 6.09 16.92
N ALA A 339 7.54 6.96 17.12
CA ALA A 339 7.61 7.83 18.30
C ALA A 339 6.65 9.03 18.18
N ALA A 340 6.42 9.51 16.95
CA ALA A 340 5.57 10.65 16.62
C ALA A 340 4.09 10.28 16.40
N SER A 341 3.74 9.04 16.06
CA SER A 341 2.35 8.63 15.74
C SER A 341 1.44 8.61 16.97
N LEU A 342 2.01 8.55 18.18
CA LEU A 342 1.28 8.78 19.42
C LEU A 342 1.06 10.28 19.70
N ASP A 343 1.96 11.16 19.23
CA ASP A 343 1.89 12.63 19.32
C ASP A 343 1.03 13.25 18.17
N ALA A 344 0.91 12.52 17.05
CA ALA A 344 0.24 12.95 15.82
C ALA A 344 -1.29 13.07 15.95
N LEU A 345 -1.89 12.44 16.97
CA LEU A 345 -3.31 12.66 17.30
C LEU A 345 -3.56 14.12 17.77
N ILE A 346 -2.50 14.89 18.05
CA ILE A 346 -2.54 16.22 18.67
C ILE A 346 -1.89 17.35 17.84
N GLY A 347 -1.51 17.10 16.58
CA GLY A 347 -1.29 18.19 15.60
C GLY A 347 0.11 18.84 15.55
N SER A 348 1.16 18.17 16.02
CA SER A 348 2.54 18.49 15.65
C SER A 348 2.90 17.68 14.39
N GLY A 349 3.43 18.32 13.34
CA GLY A 349 3.75 17.65 12.08
C GLY A 349 4.60 16.39 12.30
N LEU A 350 4.19 15.28 11.70
CA LEU A 350 4.96 14.03 11.64
C LEU A 350 6.38 14.40 11.22
N GLY A 351 7.37 14.23 12.11
CA GLY A 351 8.77 14.62 11.93
C GLY A 351 9.46 13.83 10.82
N MET A 352 8.98 13.99 9.59
CA MET A 352 9.45 13.34 8.37
C MET A 352 10.40 14.27 7.66
N THR A 353 11.53 13.72 7.22
CA THR A 353 12.51 14.45 6.42
C THR A 353 12.29 14.12 4.95
N GLU A 354 12.41 15.13 4.10
CA GLU A 354 12.24 14.98 2.67
C GLU A 354 13.52 14.43 2.04
N THR A 355 13.41 13.29 1.36
CA THR A 355 14.53 12.59 0.70
C THR A 355 14.04 12.12 -0.66
N PRO A 356 13.96 12.98 -1.69
CA PRO A 356 13.31 12.68 -2.96
C PRO A 356 13.68 11.32 -3.56
N SER A 357 12.70 10.63 -4.14
CA SER A 357 12.95 9.45 -4.97
C SER A 357 13.17 9.89 -6.41
N ASP A 358 14.43 9.86 -6.84
CA ASP A 358 14.84 10.40 -8.14
C ASP A 358 14.94 9.29 -9.19
N VAL A 359 14.38 9.53 -10.37
CA VAL A 359 14.53 8.72 -11.59
C VAL A 359 15.34 9.55 -12.59
N GLU A 360 16.58 9.17 -12.84
CA GLU A 360 17.52 9.99 -13.61
C GLU A 360 18.15 9.23 -14.78
N ALA A 361 18.01 9.76 -15.98
CA ALA A 361 18.73 9.33 -17.18
C ALA A 361 19.65 10.46 -17.65
N LEU A 362 20.96 10.26 -17.58
CA LEU A 362 21.95 11.33 -17.72
C LEU A 362 23.05 10.93 -18.72
N ILE A 363 23.39 11.84 -19.63
CA ILE A 363 24.64 11.81 -20.40
C ILE A 363 25.41 13.08 -20.10
N GLU A 364 26.55 12.93 -19.42
CA GLU A 364 27.38 14.03 -18.95
C GLU A 364 28.78 13.97 -19.57
N ARG A 365 29.27 15.10 -20.12
CA ARG A 365 30.65 15.24 -20.64
C ARG A 365 31.07 14.03 -21.51
N SER A 366 30.17 13.56 -22.36
CA SER A 366 30.37 12.32 -23.13
C SER A 366 30.12 12.59 -24.60
N ALA A 367 31.09 12.26 -25.45
CA ALA A 367 30.91 12.36 -26.90
C ALA A 367 30.11 11.15 -27.40
N VAL A 368 29.02 11.39 -28.11
CA VAL A 368 28.14 10.34 -28.63
C VAL A 368 28.02 10.49 -30.13
N ASP A 369 28.42 9.46 -30.87
CA ASP A 369 28.19 9.33 -32.31
C ASP A 369 27.31 8.10 -32.54
N ALA A 370 26.00 8.31 -32.44
CA ALA A 370 24.99 7.28 -32.70
C ALA A 370 24.72 7.22 -34.20
N GLY A 371 25.03 6.11 -34.87
CA GLY A 371 24.68 5.94 -36.28
C GLY A 371 23.19 5.72 -36.52
N GLY A 372 22.44 5.35 -35.48
CA GLY A 372 20.97 5.32 -35.41
C GLY A 372 20.41 6.46 -34.55
N ALA A 373 19.38 6.18 -33.77
CA ALA A 373 18.77 7.14 -32.83
C ALA A 373 19.55 7.23 -31.51
N LEU A 374 19.44 8.38 -30.85
CA LEU A 374 19.89 8.58 -29.46
C LEU A 374 18.67 8.85 -28.59
N THR A 375 18.45 8.01 -27.58
CA THR A 375 17.32 8.12 -26.65
C THR A 375 17.81 8.23 -25.22
N VAL A 376 17.38 9.27 -24.52
CA VAL A 376 17.62 9.49 -23.08
C VAL A 376 16.26 9.65 -22.41
N THR A 377 15.86 8.67 -21.60
CA THR A 377 14.50 8.61 -21.03
C THR A 377 14.51 8.35 -19.53
N ALA A 378 13.79 9.17 -18.77
CA ALA A 378 13.50 8.93 -17.35
C ALA A 378 11.99 8.79 -17.16
N ASP A 379 11.54 7.63 -16.67
CA ASP A 379 10.12 7.28 -16.53
C ASP A 379 9.81 6.94 -15.06
N GLY A 380 9.13 7.85 -14.38
CA GLY A 380 8.53 7.61 -13.07
C GLY A 380 7.09 7.13 -13.22
N HIS A 381 6.76 5.98 -12.65
CA HIS A 381 5.40 5.46 -12.58
C HIS A 381 5.09 4.93 -11.18
N ALA A 382 4.49 5.76 -10.33
CA ALA A 382 4.13 5.38 -8.97
C ALA A 382 2.66 4.94 -8.88
N ALA A 383 2.42 3.67 -8.55
CA ALA A 383 1.08 3.15 -8.23
C ALA A 383 0.97 2.91 -6.73
N ILE A 384 0.22 3.76 -6.02
CA ILE A 384 0.18 3.78 -4.56
C ILE A 384 -1.25 3.70 -4.05
N ASN A 385 -1.52 2.77 -3.14
CA ASN A 385 -2.81 2.65 -2.49
C ASN A 385 -2.68 2.50 -0.97
N ALA A 386 -3.39 3.34 -0.22
CA ALA A 386 -3.59 3.19 1.22
C ALA A 386 -5.08 2.92 1.50
N THR A 387 -5.39 1.84 2.21
CA THR A 387 -6.77 1.48 2.53
C THR A 387 -6.92 1.19 4.01
N VAL A 388 -7.90 1.83 4.63
CA VAL A 388 -8.32 1.49 5.99
C VAL A 388 -9.79 1.10 6.00
N SER A 389 -10.12 0.03 6.71
CA SER A 389 -11.50 -0.28 7.04
C SER A 389 -11.64 -0.57 8.52
N ASN A 390 -12.74 -0.09 9.11
CA ASN A 390 -13.06 -0.41 10.49
C ASN A 390 -14.54 -0.64 10.72
N THR A 391 -14.85 -1.62 11.57
CA THR A 391 -16.19 -1.88 12.10
C THR A 391 -16.13 -1.96 13.62
N VAL A 392 -16.66 -0.96 14.30
CA VAL A 392 -16.77 -0.92 15.77
C VAL A 392 -18.23 -1.06 16.15
N GLU A 393 -18.54 -2.01 17.03
CA GLU A 393 -19.90 -2.28 17.49
C GLU A 393 -19.93 -2.53 19.01
N SER A 394 -20.73 -1.75 19.72
CA SER A 394 -21.00 -1.89 21.15
C SER A 394 -22.49 -2.20 21.37
N ILE A 395 -22.80 -3.39 21.89
CA ILE A 395 -24.16 -3.84 22.18
C ILE A 395 -24.27 -4.04 23.70
N ALA A 396 -24.69 -3.02 24.43
CA ALA A 396 -24.85 -3.08 25.88
C ALA A 396 -26.27 -3.52 26.27
N SER A 397 -26.35 -4.46 27.21
CA SER A 397 -27.62 -5.00 27.70
C SER A 397 -27.53 -5.30 29.20
N ALA A 398 -28.43 -4.70 29.98
CA ALA A 398 -28.52 -4.93 31.43
C ALA A 398 -29.96 -4.77 31.94
N LEU A 399 -30.24 -5.38 33.10
CA LEU A 399 -31.53 -5.29 33.81
C LEU A 399 -31.85 -3.85 34.28
N TYR A 400 -30.80 -3.07 34.58
CA TYR A 400 -30.87 -1.66 34.97
C TYR A 400 -29.58 -0.93 34.55
N GLY A 401 -29.70 0.27 33.97
CA GLY A 401 -28.59 1.22 33.77
C GLY A 401 -27.50 0.79 32.80
N ALA A 402 -27.86 0.15 31.68
CA ALA A 402 -26.89 -0.24 30.65
C ALA A 402 -26.26 1.00 29.99
N SER A 403 -24.93 0.97 29.81
CA SER A 403 -24.20 2.00 29.06
C SER A 403 -23.28 1.38 28.02
N GLY A 404 -23.23 1.98 26.84
CA GLY A 404 -22.55 1.46 25.65
C GLY A 404 -21.81 2.56 24.94
N MET A 405 -20.59 2.29 24.50
CA MET A 405 -19.77 3.23 23.73
C MET A 405 -19.08 2.55 22.55
N GLY A 406 -19.25 3.11 21.35
CA GLY A 406 -18.46 2.77 20.16
C GLY A 406 -17.62 3.96 19.72
N ALA A 407 -16.31 3.81 19.56
CA ALA A 407 -15.44 4.88 19.07
C ALA A 407 -14.46 4.38 18.01
N ALA A 408 -14.21 5.20 16.97
CA ALA A 408 -13.26 4.83 15.94
C ALA A 408 -12.46 6.01 15.38
N GLY A 409 -11.18 5.77 15.09
CA GLY A 409 -10.25 6.76 14.54
C GLY A 409 -9.40 6.16 13.43
N LEU A 410 -9.50 6.68 12.20
CA LEU A 410 -8.84 6.08 11.03
C LEU A 410 -8.00 7.09 10.24
N VAL A 411 -6.85 6.66 9.75
CA VAL A 411 -5.99 7.47 8.87
C VAL A 411 -5.50 6.64 7.69
N ALA A 412 -5.79 7.10 6.47
CA ALA A 412 -5.22 6.56 5.23
C ALA A 412 -4.46 7.69 4.55
N SER A 413 -3.17 7.50 4.33
CA SER A 413 -2.34 8.56 3.76
C SER A 413 -1.29 8.05 2.78
N ASN A 414 -1.17 8.74 1.66
CA ASN A 414 -0.03 8.59 0.74
C ASN A 414 0.74 9.90 0.67
N ARG A 415 2.07 9.80 0.78
CA ARG A 415 2.98 10.92 0.68
C ARG A 415 4.07 10.61 -0.33
N VAL A 416 4.20 11.45 -1.36
CA VAL A 416 5.10 11.21 -2.48
C VAL A 416 5.96 12.43 -2.71
N ARG A 417 7.27 12.22 -2.78
CA ARG A 417 8.25 13.18 -3.30
C ARG A 417 9.08 12.49 -4.38
N SER A 418 8.77 12.75 -5.64
CA SER A 418 9.43 12.18 -6.81
C SER A 418 10.08 13.25 -7.69
N THR A 419 11.16 12.87 -8.38
CA THR A 419 11.74 13.66 -9.47
C THR A 419 11.98 12.74 -10.66
N ALA A 420 11.56 13.12 -11.87
CA ALA A 420 11.94 12.45 -13.11
C ALA A 420 12.83 13.39 -13.94
N ARG A 421 14.05 12.96 -14.27
CA ARG A 421 15.06 13.81 -14.89
C ARG A 421 15.74 13.12 -16.08
N ALA A 422 15.60 13.67 -17.27
CA ALA A 422 16.33 13.24 -18.45
C ALA A 422 17.26 14.35 -18.95
N SER A 423 18.53 14.05 -19.21
CA SER A 423 19.47 15.10 -19.62
C SER A 423 20.64 14.73 -20.50
N LEU A 424 21.02 15.72 -21.29
CA LEU A 424 22.22 15.79 -22.09
C LEU A 424 22.98 17.06 -21.70
N LYS A 425 24.12 16.92 -20.99
CA LYS A 425 24.81 18.07 -20.39
C LYS A 425 26.32 18.02 -20.55
N ASP A 426 26.91 19.15 -20.93
CA ASP A 426 28.34 19.38 -20.81
C ASP A 426 28.70 20.19 -19.54
N ALA A 427 29.96 20.17 -19.12
CA ALA A 427 30.43 21.05 -18.05
C ALA A 427 31.07 22.30 -18.65
N GLU A 428 30.31 23.41 -18.71
CA GLU A 428 30.64 24.85 -18.90
C GLU A 428 31.79 25.29 -19.85
N SER A 429 32.51 24.41 -20.54
CA SER A 429 33.53 24.75 -21.55
C SER A 429 33.97 23.57 -22.43
N GLY A 430 33.23 22.47 -22.45
CA GLY A 430 33.74 21.16 -22.87
C GLY A 430 33.45 20.70 -24.31
N GLY A 431 32.86 21.52 -25.20
CA GLY A 431 32.64 21.15 -26.61
C GLY A 431 32.01 19.76 -26.84
N MET A 432 31.15 19.28 -25.91
CA MET A 432 30.48 17.98 -26.05
C MET A 432 29.74 17.93 -27.38
N SER A 433 30.14 16.98 -28.23
CA SER A 433 29.55 16.73 -29.53
C SER A 433 28.65 15.50 -29.46
N VAL A 434 27.41 15.65 -29.89
CA VAL A 434 26.42 14.59 -29.98
C VAL A 434 25.90 14.52 -31.41
N ARG A 435 26.11 13.38 -32.07
CA ARG A 435 25.58 13.07 -33.39
C ARG A 435 24.59 11.91 -33.29
N ALA A 436 23.42 12.06 -33.89
CA ALA A 436 22.44 10.99 -34.08
C ALA A 436 22.09 10.87 -35.58
N GLY A 437 22.33 9.71 -36.18
CA GLY A 437 21.92 9.45 -37.57
C GLY A 437 20.40 9.45 -37.74
N GLY A 438 19.66 9.19 -36.67
CA GLY A 438 18.19 9.28 -36.58
C GLY A 438 17.74 10.38 -35.61
N ALA A 439 16.64 10.14 -34.90
CA ALA A 439 16.11 11.08 -33.91
C ALA A 439 16.97 11.13 -32.64
N LEU A 440 17.10 12.33 -32.07
CA LEU A 440 17.51 12.56 -30.68
C LEU A 440 16.26 12.81 -29.82
N THR A 441 16.03 11.94 -28.83
CA THR A 441 14.95 12.07 -27.86
C THR A 441 15.52 12.23 -26.46
N VAL A 442 15.15 13.32 -25.78
CA VAL A 442 15.39 13.52 -24.34
C VAL A 442 14.03 13.69 -23.68
N ALA A 443 13.57 12.69 -22.94
CA ALA A 443 12.22 12.64 -22.40
C ALA A 443 12.20 12.29 -20.92
N ALA A 444 11.52 13.11 -20.12
CA ALA A 444 11.21 12.81 -18.73
C ALA A 444 9.68 12.70 -18.59
N THR A 445 9.22 11.65 -17.94
CA THR A 445 7.80 11.40 -17.67
C THR A 445 7.63 11.01 -16.21
N ASP A 446 6.62 11.56 -15.53
CA ASP A 446 6.17 11.08 -14.23
C ASP A 446 4.65 10.87 -14.27
N THR A 447 4.21 9.63 -14.11
CA THR A 447 2.81 9.20 -14.09
C THR A 447 2.46 8.62 -12.73
N ALA A 448 1.62 9.33 -11.96
CA ALA A 448 1.25 8.91 -10.61
C ALA A 448 -0.23 8.47 -10.53
N GLY A 449 -0.46 7.26 -10.02
CA GLY A 449 -1.79 6.78 -9.62
C GLY A 449 -1.85 6.61 -8.10
N ILE A 450 -2.49 7.55 -7.41
CA ILE A 450 -2.43 7.64 -5.95
C ILE A 450 -3.84 7.60 -5.36
N TYR A 451 -4.10 6.57 -4.55
CA TYR A 451 -5.42 6.26 -4.03
C TYR A 451 -5.38 6.11 -2.50
N ALA A 452 -6.22 6.85 -1.79
CA ALA A 452 -6.41 6.67 -0.36
C ALA A 452 -7.89 6.48 -0.07
N ASN A 453 -8.23 5.42 0.68
CA ASN A 453 -9.60 5.00 0.90
C ASN A 453 -9.84 4.63 2.36
N ILE A 454 -10.92 5.16 2.96
CA ILE A 454 -11.36 4.75 4.29
C ILE A 454 -12.83 4.35 4.24
N LYS A 455 -13.16 3.22 4.88
CA LYS A 455 -14.53 2.86 5.25
C LYS A 455 -14.64 2.69 6.77
N LEU A 456 -15.49 3.50 7.39
CA LEU A 456 -15.76 3.48 8.83
C LEU A 456 -17.22 3.11 9.11
N VAL A 457 -17.41 2.12 9.99
CA VAL A 457 -18.68 1.86 10.68
C VAL A 457 -18.42 1.90 12.18
N SER A 458 -19.15 2.76 12.90
CA SER A 458 -19.12 2.85 14.37
C SER A 458 -20.54 2.85 14.90
N SER A 459 -20.91 1.83 15.67
CA SER A 459 -22.25 1.67 16.24
C SER A 459 -22.22 1.46 17.76
N SER A 460 -23.21 2.03 18.44
CA SER A 460 -23.52 1.73 19.84
C SER A 460 -25.03 1.54 19.99
N THR A 461 -25.41 0.44 20.64
CA THR A 461 -26.79 0.06 20.93
C THR A 461 -26.90 -0.27 22.40
N THR A 462 -27.78 0.40 23.13
CA THR A 462 -28.01 0.12 24.55
C THR A 462 -29.46 -0.22 24.82
N THR A 463 -29.67 -1.40 25.39
CA THR A 463 -31.00 -1.93 25.73
C THR A 463 -31.15 -2.16 27.22
N ASN A 464 -32.27 -1.73 27.76
CA ASN A 464 -32.65 -2.03 29.14
C ASN A 464 -34.14 -2.37 29.22
N ASP A 465 -34.43 -3.64 29.48
CA ASP A 465 -35.79 -4.17 29.52
C ASP A 465 -36.42 -4.08 30.92
N GLY A 466 -35.71 -3.57 31.94
CA GLY A 466 -36.21 -3.48 33.31
C GLY A 466 -36.61 -4.82 33.93
N GLY A 467 -36.20 -5.95 33.33
CA GLY A 467 -36.66 -7.28 33.72
C GLY A 467 -37.98 -7.73 33.08
N ALA A 468 -38.48 -7.03 32.06
CA ALA A 468 -39.68 -7.42 31.33
C ALA A 468 -39.55 -8.80 30.65
N GLY A 469 -38.33 -9.25 30.33
CA GLY A 469 -38.10 -10.62 29.85
C GLY A 469 -38.49 -11.71 30.86
N ILE A 470 -38.37 -11.43 32.17
CA ILE A 470 -38.67 -12.38 33.26
C ILE A 470 -40.18 -12.37 33.62
N LEU A 471 -40.92 -11.33 33.20
CA LEU A 471 -42.37 -11.22 33.44
C LEU A 471 -43.22 -11.82 32.32
N SER A 472 -42.61 -12.32 31.24
CA SER A 472 -43.32 -12.92 30.11
C SER A 472 -43.91 -14.30 30.39
N ASP A 473 -43.36 -15.04 31.37
CA ASP A 473 -43.94 -16.31 31.84
C ASP A 473 -45.18 -16.12 32.74
N ALA A 474 -45.41 -14.90 33.27
CA ALA A 474 -46.49 -14.66 34.23
C ALA A 474 -47.82 -14.18 33.59
N ALA A 475 -47.89 -14.00 32.26
CA ALA A 475 -49.01 -13.31 31.61
C ALA A 475 -49.56 -13.98 30.32
N ALA A 476 -49.34 -15.28 30.12
CA ALA A 476 -49.85 -16.01 28.94
C ALA A 476 -51.28 -16.60 29.08
N TRP A 477 -51.87 -16.57 30.28
CA TRP A 477 -53.21 -17.12 30.58
C TRP A 477 -54.40 -16.22 30.20
N ILE A 478 -54.17 -14.97 29.80
CA ILE A 478 -55.25 -13.98 29.52
C ILE A 478 -55.79 -14.10 28.07
N GLY A 479 -55.21 -14.97 27.23
CA GLY A 479 -55.57 -15.14 25.82
C GLY A 479 -55.86 -16.57 25.36
N SER A 480 -55.97 -17.55 26.26
CA SER A 480 -56.32 -18.94 25.88
C SER A 480 -57.84 -19.15 25.91
N ASP A 481 -58.37 -19.87 24.93
CA ASP A 481 -59.78 -20.26 24.88
C ASP A 481 -60.06 -21.42 25.85
N HIS A 482 -59.07 -22.31 26.01
CA HIS A 482 -59.13 -23.49 26.88
C HIS A 482 -57.81 -23.77 27.60
N LYS A 483 -57.87 -24.58 28.67
CA LYS A 483 -56.72 -25.08 29.43
C LYS A 483 -56.61 -26.59 29.34
N SER A 484 -55.41 -27.14 29.47
CA SER A 484 -55.20 -28.59 29.59
C SER A 484 -55.96 -29.21 30.78
N SER A 485 -56.28 -28.42 31.81
CA SER A 485 -57.08 -28.85 32.96
C SER A 485 -58.60 -28.78 32.76
N ASP A 486 -59.09 -28.27 31.62
CA ASP A 486 -60.54 -28.11 31.35
C ASP A 486 -61.26 -29.43 31.01
N GLY A 487 -60.52 -30.54 30.92
CA GLY A 487 -61.04 -31.87 30.62
C GLY A 487 -61.58 -31.97 29.19
N THR A 488 -62.64 -32.77 29.00
CA THR A 488 -63.24 -32.96 27.67
C THR A 488 -63.99 -31.73 27.18
N LYS A 489 -63.50 -31.12 26.09
CA LYS A 489 -64.08 -29.95 25.44
C LYS A 489 -64.24 -30.16 23.94
N THR A 490 -65.22 -29.47 23.38
CA THR A 490 -65.37 -29.36 21.93
C THR A 490 -64.53 -28.18 21.47
N ILE A 491 -63.46 -28.46 20.75
CA ILE A 491 -62.55 -27.46 20.19
C ILE A 491 -62.78 -27.32 18.69
N SER A 492 -62.58 -26.12 18.16
CA SER A 492 -62.67 -25.76 16.75
C SER A 492 -61.31 -25.36 16.21
N PHE A 493 -61.18 -25.33 14.88
CA PHE A 493 -59.98 -24.83 14.21
C PHE A 493 -59.65 -23.42 14.71
N ASP A 494 -58.37 -23.18 15.01
CA ASP A 494 -57.80 -21.93 15.55
C ASP A 494 -57.97 -21.67 17.06
N ASP A 495 -58.66 -22.56 17.81
CA ASP A 495 -58.76 -22.45 19.27
C ASP A 495 -57.37 -22.57 19.93
N LEU A 496 -57.13 -21.73 20.95
CA LEU A 496 -55.87 -21.69 21.70
C LEU A 496 -55.97 -22.41 23.05
N ILE A 497 -55.11 -23.41 23.25
CA ILE A 497 -55.06 -24.23 24.46
C ILE A 497 -53.77 -23.92 25.22
N TRP A 498 -53.90 -23.53 26.49
CA TRP A 498 -52.77 -23.40 27.41
C TRP A 498 -52.46 -24.74 28.09
N LEU A 499 -51.21 -25.20 27.99
CA LEU A 499 -50.73 -26.32 28.78
C LEU A 499 -50.20 -25.77 30.12
N GLU A 500 -50.84 -26.16 31.22
CA GLU A 500 -50.34 -25.85 32.56
C GLU A 500 -48.93 -26.46 32.77
N ASP A 501 -48.15 -25.85 33.67
CA ASP A 501 -46.74 -26.19 33.88
C ASP A 501 -46.51 -27.65 34.32
N ASP A 502 -47.52 -28.29 34.91
CA ASP A 502 -47.50 -29.68 35.39
C ASP A 502 -48.02 -30.70 34.36
N TYR A 503 -48.17 -30.30 33.08
CA TYR A 503 -48.64 -31.17 32.02
C TYR A 503 -47.57 -32.14 31.52
N GLU A 504 -47.81 -33.45 31.66
CA GLU A 504 -46.83 -34.50 31.33
C GLU A 504 -47.20 -35.36 30.10
N ASN A 505 -48.39 -35.19 29.52
CA ASN A 505 -48.97 -36.12 28.53
C ASN A 505 -48.63 -35.81 27.06
N GLY A 506 -47.53 -35.11 26.79
CA GLY A 506 -47.03 -34.77 25.45
C GLY A 506 -47.31 -33.32 25.04
N GLY A 507 -46.26 -32.53 24.84
CA GLY A 507 -46.27 -31.06 24.70
C GLY A 507 -45.38 -30.40 25.77
N ASP A 508 -44.97 -29.16 25.57
CA ASP A 508 -44.17 -28.41 26.55
C ASP A 508 -45.11 -27.70 27.54
N GLY A 509 -45.09 -28.09 28.81
CA GLY A 509 -45.81 -27.39 29.89
C GLY A 509 -45.41 -25.91 29.98
N GLY A 510 -46.37 -25.04 30.25
CA GLY A 510 -46.16 -23.58 30.26
C GLY A 510 -46.16 -22.94 28.87
N GLN A 511 -46.75 -23.59 27.86
CA GLN A 511 -46.79 -23.11 26.47
C GLN A 511 -48.20 -23.17 25.89
N MET A 512 -48.44 -22.38 24.83
CA MET A 512 -49.73 -22.31 24.15
C MET A 512 -49.71 -23.05 22.80
N TYR A 513 -50.75 -23.85 22.56
CA TYR A 513 -50.91 -24.66 21.36
C TYR A 513 -52.21 -24.30 20.64
N ARG A 514 -52.15 -24.16 19.32
CA ARG A 514 -53.28 -23.87 18.44
C ARG A 514 -53.76 -25.15 17.78
N TYR A 515 -55.08 -25.38 17.79
CA TYR A 515 -55.68 -26.52 17.10
C TYR A 515 -55.80 -26.29 15.59
N LEU A 516 -55.24 -27.20 14.79
CA LEU A 516 -55.22 -27.17 13.33
C LEU A 516 -56.23 -28.11 12.66
N GLY A 517 -56.98 -28.90 13.45
CA GLY A 517 -57.98 -29.83 12.93
C GLY A 517 -59.35 -29.20 12.66
N THR A 518 -60.23 -29.94 11.98
CA THR A 518 -61.67 -29.59 11.90
C THR A 518 -62.36 -29.98 13.21
N GLY A 519 -63.26 -29.15 13.72
CA GLY A 519 -63.73 -29.22 15.11
C GLY A 519 -64.04 -30.62 15.66
N ALA A 520 -63.55 -30.89 16.86
CA ALA A 520 -63.54 -32.20 17.50
C ALA A 520 -63.80 -32.09 19.01
N THR A 521 -64.41 -33.12 19.61
CA THR A 521 -64.53 -33.23 21.07
C THR A 521 -63.40 -34.11 21.57
N MET A 522 -62.52 -33.56 22.40
CA MET A 522 -61.34 -34.26 22.92
C MET A 522 -61.05 -33.90 24.37
N ASP A 523 -60.35 -34.80 25.07
CA ASP A 523 -59.92 -34.60 26.44
C ASP A 523 -58.60 -33.85 26.49
N LEU A 524 -58.66 -32.56 26.82
CA LEU A 524 -57.50 -31.67 26.79
C LEU A 524 -56.45 -32.03 27.85
N GLY A 525 -56.83 -32.79 28.89
CA GLY A 525 -55.94 -33.25 29.96
C GLY A 525 -55.16 -34.54 29.65
N GLY A 526 -55.58 -35.27 28.61
CA GLY A 526 -54.99 -36.55 28.19
C GLY A 526 -54.52 -36.57 26.74
N THR A 527 -54.45 -35.42 26.07
CA THR A 527 -54.11 -35.32 24.64
C THR A 527 -52.62 -35.08 24.43
N ASP A 528 -52.01 -35.75 23.46
CA ASP A 528 -50.63 -35.47 23.05
C ASP A 528 -50.60 -34.26 22.09
N TYR A 529 -49.97 -33.17 22.52
CA TYR A 529 -49.83 -31.92 21.76
C TYR A 529 -48.55 -31.87 20.90
N THR A 530 -47.80 -32.97 20.80
CA THR A 530 -46.64 -33.09 19.91
C THR A 530 -47.01 -33.46 18.46
N ASP A 531 -48.25 -33.89 18.23
CA ASP A 531 -48.75 -34.24 16.89
C ASP A 531 -48.98 -33.00 16.03
N ALA A 532 -47.99 -32.71 15.16
CA ALA A 532 -47.97 -31.54 14.30
C ALA A 532 -49.07 -31.53 13.21
N ASP A 533 -49.76 -32.65 12.97
CA ASP A 533 -50.90 -32.70 12.04
C ASP A 533 -52.15 -32.01 12.63
N TYR A 534 -52.23 -31.90 13.97
CA TYR A 534 -53.36 -31.31 14.70
C TYR A 534 -52.97 -30.11 15.56
N TRP A 535 -51.70 -29.94 15.90
CA TRP A 535 -51.25 -28.94 16.87
C TRP A 535 -50.09 -28.10 16.37
N GLN A 536 -50.22 -26.79 16.50
CA GLN A 536 -49.14 -25.84 16.25
C GLN A 536 -48.78 -25.10 17.52
N LYS A 537 -47.50 -25.14 17.91
CA LYS A 537 -46.99 -24.31 19.02
C LYS A 537 -47.10 -22.83 18.63
N SER A 538 -47.91 -22.07 19.36
CA SER A 538 -48.13 -20.64 19.11
C SER A 538 -47.15 -19.83 19.94
N LEU A 539 -46.11 -19.30 19.27
CA LEU A 539 -45.22 -18.28 19.85
C LEU A 539 -45.93 -16.92 19.77
N THR A 540 -46.99 -16.72 20.55
CA THR A 540 -47.67 -15.42 20.62
C THR A 540 -46.70 -14.39 21.20
N THR A 541 -46.33 -13.44 20.35
CA THR A 541 -45.64 -12.19 20.70
C THR A 541 -46.42 -11.48 21.79
N SER A 542 -45.75 -11.20 22.91
CA SER A 542 -46.26 -10.42 24.05
C SER A 542 -47.01 -9.15 23.59
N PRO A 543 -48.15 -8.78 24.22
CA PRO A 543 -48.84 -7.51 23.96
C PRO A 543 -48.06 -6.28 24.45
N PHE A 544 -46.88 -6.49 25.05
CA PHE A 544 -45.94 -5.43 25.41
C PHE A 544 -44.93 -5.23 24.27
N PRO A 545 -44.74 -4.00 23.78
CA PRO A 545 -43.76 -3.73 22.73
C PRO A 545 -42.36 -4.11 23.21
N THR A 546 -41.79 -5.16 22.62
CA THR A 546 -40.37 -5.49 22.77
C THR A 546 -39.57 -4.52 21.91
N GLY A 547 -38.60 -3.83 22.52
CA GLY A 547 -37.81 -2.76 21.89
C GLY A 547 -37.92 -1.37 22.53
N ILE A 548 -38.58 -1.24 23.69
CA ILE A 548 -38.64 0.02 24.47
C ILE A 548 -37.69 -0.05 25.67
N ASN A 549 -36.78 0.93 25.80
CA ASN A 549 -35.92 1.10 26.98
C ASN A 549 -36.74 1.61 28.18
N LEU A 550 -36.91 0.76 29.21
CA LEU A 550 -37.78 1.05 30.36
C LEU A 550 -37.14 1.99 31.41
N THR A 551 -35.81 1.96 31.56
CA THR A 551 -35.06 2.92 32.41
C THR A 551 -33.85 3.49 31.64
N ASP A 552 -33.14 4.45 32.22
CA ASP A 552 -32.01 5.15 31.56
C ASP A 552 -31.02 4.18 30.90
N SER A 553 -30.77 4.42 29.60
CA SER A 553 -29.87 3.64 28.74
C SER A 553 -29.02 4.61 27.93
N ASP A 554 -27.73 4.69 28.26
CA ASP A 554 -26.80 5.66 27.67
C ASP A 554 -26.04 5.02 26.51
N SER A 555 -26.10 5.61 25.31
CA SER A 555 -25.38 5.16 24.12
C SER A 555 -24.59 6.31 23.51
N VAL A 556 -23.30 6.07 23.25
CA VAL A 556 -22.42 7.05 22.59
C VAL A 556 -21.69 6.39 21.43
N ALA A 557 -21.77 6.98 20.25
CA ALA A 557 -21.03 6.56 19.06
C ALA A 557 -20.17 7.71 18.52
N ILE A 558 -18.87 7.48 18.36
CA ILE A 558 -17.91 8.46 17.87
C ILE A 558 -17.17 7.89 16.66
N GLY A 559 -17.03 8.69 15.60
CA GLY A 559 -16.23 8.36 14.44
C GLY A 559 -15.36 9.53 13.99
N GLY A 560 -14.11 9.25 13.67
CA GLY A 560 -13.18 10.21 13.10
C GLY A 560 -12.36 9.55 12.01
N LEU A 561 -12.26 10.19 10.84
CA LEU A 561 -11.34 9.72 9.80
C LEU A 561 -10.68 10.87 9.05
N VAL A 562 -9.44 10.63 8.63
CA VAL A 562 -8.69 11.52 7.75
C VAL A 562 -8.08 10.72 6.59
N VAL A 563 -8.49 11.07 5.38
CA VAL A 563 -7.91 10.58 4.12
C VAL A 563 -7.05 11.68 3.54
N ARG A 564 -5.77 11.41 3.25
CA ARG A 564 -4.84 12.41 2.74
C ARG A 564 -3.95 11.87 1.63
N ASN A 565 -3.86 12.61 0.53
CA ASN A 565 -2.76 12.47 -0.43
C ASN A 565 -1.96 13.77 -0.47
N ASP A 566 -0.62 13.68 -0.40
CA ASP A 566 0.31 14.80 -0.55
C ASP A 566 1.38 14.40 -1.56
N VAL A 567 1.32 15.02 -2.74
CA VAL A 567 2.10 14.65 -3.92
C VAL A 567 2.94 15.83 -4.33
N ARG A 568 4.26 15.60 -4.39
CA ARG A 568 5.24 16.58 -4.82
C ARG A 568 6.08 15.96 -5.92
N SER A 569 5.94 16.46 -7.14
CA SER A 569 6.63 15.94 -8.32
C SER A 569 7.33 17.05 -9.10
N ALA A 570 8.49 16.74 -9.65
CA ALA A 570 9.19 17.58 -10.61
C ALA A 570 9.67 16.73 -11.79
N VAL A 571 9.31 17.15 -13.00
CA VAL A 571 9.71 16.49 -14.25
C VAL A 571 10.57 17.45 -15.06
N GLU A 572 11.79 17.05 -15.37
CA GLU A 572 12.80 17.91 -16.00
C GLU A 572 13.49 17.20 -17.17
N ALA A 573 13.39 17.78 -18.37
CA ALA A 573 14.09 17.32 -19.57
C ALA A 573 14.97 18.45 -20.13
N PHE A 574 16.28 18.22 -20.23
CA PHE A 574 17.19 19.29 -20.68
C PHE A 574 18.33 18.87 -21.62
N ILE A 575 18.65 19.78 -22.53
CA ILE A 575 19.89 19.81 -23.30
C ILE A 575 20.65 21.10 -22.91
N SER A 576 21.84 20.96 -22.34
CA SER A 576 22.63 22.10 -21.80
C SER A 576 24.07 22.06 -22.28
N ASP A 577 24.50 23.13 -22.92
CA ASP A 577 25.90 23.34 -23.32
C ASP A 577 26.43 22.28 -24.30
N VAL A 578 25.56 21.74 -25.17
CA VAL A 578 25.90 20.66 -26.12
C VAL A 578 25.85 21.13 -27.57
N THR A 579 26.74 20.62 -28.42
CA THR A 579 26.59 20.68 -29.88
C THR A 579 25.91 19.41 -30.39
N VAL A 580 24.73 19.57 -30.99
CA VAL A 580 23.87 18.47 -31.46
C VAL A 580 23.77 18.52 -32.99
N ASP A 581 23.95 17.35 -33.63
CA ASP A 581 23.63 17.10 -35.03
C ASP A 581 22.73 15.85 -35.10
N ALA A 582 21.46 16.01 -35.48
CA ALA A 582 20.50 14.91 -35.47
C ALA A 582 19.54 14.93 -36.66
N GLY A 583 18.91 13.79 -36.95
CA GLY A 583 17.77 13.71 -37.87
C GLY A 583 16.66 14.67 -37.43
N SER A 584 16.22 14.56 -36.19
CA SER A 584 15.26 15.45 -35.51
C SER A 584 15.60 15.51 -34.02
N VAL A 585 15.14 16.53 -33.31
CA VAL A 585 15.32 16.67 -31.85
C VAL A 585 13.97 16.78 -31.15
N SER A 586 13.78 16.02 -30.09
CA SER A 586 12.61 16.10 -29.21
C SER A 586 13.06 16.18 -27.76
N VAL A 587 12.67 17.26 -27.07
CA VAL A 587 12.87 17.45 -25.63
C VAL A 587 11.50 17.56 -24.97
N THR A 588 11.13 16.58 -24.14
CA THR A 588 9.78 16.46 -23.60
C THR A 588 9.76 16.22 -22.10
N ALA A 589 8.97 17.00 -21.37
CA ALA A 589 8.68 16.80 -19.95
C ALA A 589 7.18 16.60 -19.74
N GLU A 590 6.75 15.46 -19.23
CA GLU A 590 5.34 15.12 -19.03
C GLU A 590 5.07 14.72 -17.58
N GLU A 591 4.29 15.52 -16.87
CA GLU A 591 3.72 15.19 -15.57
C GLU A 591 2.25 14.82 -15.75
N THR A 592 1.85 13.65 -15.26
CA THR A 592 0.46 13.22 -15.21
C THR A 592 0.16 12.60 -13.86
N ALA A 593 -0.92 13.04 -13.20
CA ALA A 593 -1.30 12.49 -11.90
C ALA A 593 -2.81 12.23 -11.83
N THR A 594 -3.20 11.07 -11.34
CA THR A 594 -4.57 10.78 -10.90
C THR A 594 -4.57 10.50 -9.41
N ILE A 595 -5.21 11.40 -8.65
CA ILE A 595 -5.14 11.40 -7.19
C ILE A 595 -6.55 11.39 -6.61
N THR A 596 -6.86 10.35 -5.85
CA THR A 596 -8.20 10.13 -5.28
C THR A 596 -8.12 9.90 -3.77
N ALA A 597 -8.91 10.68 -3.02
CA ALA A 597 -9.16 10.49 -1.60
C ALA A 597 -10.64 10.20 -1.39
N THR A 598 -10.97 9.00 -0.89
CA THR A 598 -12.35 8.59 -0.60
C THR A 598 -12.53 8.29 0.88
N ALA A 599 -13.43 9.02 1.51
CA ALA A 599 -13.84 8.82 2.89
C ALA A 599 -15.30 8.37 2.93
N ASP A 600 -15.57 7.20 3.52
CA ASP A 600 -16.91 6.68 3.77
C ASP A 600 -17.08 6.42 5.27
N SER A 601 -18.01 7.12 5.92
CA SER A 601 -18.21 7.07 7.36
C SER A 601 -19.68 6.90 7.72
N THR A 602 -19.98 5.90 8.54
CA THR A 602 -21.29 5.67 9.16
C THR A 602 -21.13 5.58 10.67
N VAL A 603 -21.78 6.47 11.40
CA VAL A 603 -21.80 6.50 12.87
C VAL A 603 -23.24 6.41 13.36
N SER A 604 -23.54 5.49 14.27
CA SER A 604 -24.90 5.29 14.79
C SER A 604 -24.94 5.05 16.30
N SER A 605 -25.84 5.75 17.00
CA SER A 605 -26.15 5.53 18.41
C SER A 605 -27.64 5.20 18.58
N SER A 606 -27.97 4.22 19.41
CA SER A 606 -29.34 3.86 19.76
C SER A 606 -29.48 3.61 21.26
N GLY A 607 -29.51 4.72 22.01
CA GLY A 607 -29.85 4.77 23.44
C GLY A 607 -31.17 5.52 23.67
N GLY A 608 -31.43 5.90 24.92
CA GLY A 608 -32.63 6.66 25.32
C GLY A 608 -33.51 5.93 26.33
N SER A 609 -34.57 6.59 26.81
CA SER A 609 -35.47 6.08 27.85
C SER A 609 -36.92 6.49 27.58
N ALA A 610 -37.87 5.59 27.79
CA ALA A 610 -39.31 5.91 27.69
C ALA A 610 -39.83 6.73 28.88
N PHE A 611 -39.12 6.71 30.02
CA PHE A 611 -39.56 7.31 31.29
C PHE A 611 -38.49 8.16 32.02
N GLY A 612 -37.29 8.37 31.43
CA GLY A 612 -36.14 9.04 32.06
C GLY A 612 -35.28 9.89 31.10
N THR A 613 -34.03 10.21 31.48
CA THR A 613 -33.12 11.16 30.77
C THR A 613 -32.01 10.49 29.94
N GLY A 614 -32.14 9.20 29.62
CA GLY A 614 -31.09 8.44 28.91
C GLY A 614 -30.51 9.16 27.69
N THR A 615 -29.19 9.15 27.57
CA THR A 615 -28.44 9.85 26.53
C THR A 615 -28.25 8.98 25.27
N SER A 616 -28.44 9.57 24.09
CA SER A 616 -28.07 8.95 22.82
C SER A 616 -27.34 9.99 21.98
N LEU A 617 -26.06 9.77 21.75
CA LEU A 617 -25.18 10.73 21.08
C LEU A 617 -24.38 10.06 19.97
N ALA A 618 -24.46 10.58 18.75
CA ALA A 618 -23.59 10.21 17.64
C ALA A 618 -22.78 11.41 17.16
N VAL A 619 -21.45 11.30 17.13
CA VAL A 619 -20.53 12.35 16.67
C VAL A 619 -19.62 11.82 15.56
N ASN A 620 -19.53 12.52 14.43
CA ASN A 620 -18.68 12.12 13.31
C ASN A 620 -17.85 13.28 12.73
N GLY A 621 -16.57 13.03 12.48
CA GLY A 621 -15.66 13.91 11.74
C GLY A 621 -15.08 13.19 10.53
N THR A 622 -15.30 13.70 9.33
CA THR A 622 -14.87 13.05 8.08
C THR A 622 -14.09 14.04 7.21
N ILE A 623 -12.80 13.78 6.97
CA ILE A 623 -11.94 14.64 6.15
C ILE A 623 -11.34 13.83 4.99
N ALA A 624 -11.47 14.33 3.77
CA ALA A 624 -10.72 13.87 2.60
C ALA A 624 -9.96 15.04 1.97
N THR A 625 -8.65 14.91 1.78
CA THR A 625 -7.83 15.97 1.20
C THR A 625 -6.80 15.44 0.22
N ASN A 626 -6.59 16.19 -0.86
CA ASN A 626 -5.51 15.98 -1.80
C ASN A 626 -4.73 17.28 -1.97
N LEU A 627 -3.40 17.20 -1.90
CA LEU A 627 -2.49 18.31 -2.16
C LEU A 627 -1.50 17.91 -3.24
N VAL A 628 -1.34 18.78 -4.25
CA VAL A 628 -0.41 18.58 -5.36
C VAL A 628 0.48 19.79 -5.55
N LEU A 629 1.79 19.52 -5.60
CA LEU A 629 2.83 20.44 -6.04
C LEU A 629 3.57 19.77 -7.19
N SER A 630 3.25 20.14 -8.43
CA SER A 630 3.85 19.55 -9.63
C SER A 630 4.50 20.60 -10.52
N SER A 631 5.60 20.24 -11.18
CA SER A 631 6.22 21.06 -12.22
C SER A 631 6.73 20.22 -13.38
N ALA A 632 6.58 20.72 -14.61
CA ALA A 632 7.13 20.13 -15.81
C ALA A 632 7.98 21.16 -16.58
N GLU A 633 9.26 20.84 -16.81
CA GLU A 633 10.21 21.74 -17.47
C GLU A 633 10.95 21.02 -18.61
N ALA A 634 10.83 21.56 -19.82
CA ALA A 634 11.60 21.17 -20.98
C ALA A 634 12.47 22.36 -21.45
N LEU A 635 13.79 22.18 -21.48
CA LEU A 635 14.74 23.27 -21.71
C LEU A 635 15.86 22.88 -22.69
N ILE A 636 16.11 23.73 -23.68
CA ILE A 636 17.38 23.75 -24.41
C ILE A 636 18.13 25.03 -24.06
N THR A 637 19.34 24.93 -23.51
CA THR A 637 20.12 26.08 -23.07
C THR A 637 21.58 26.01 -23.49
N GLY A 638 22.20 27.14 -23.82
CA GLY A 638 23.64 27.23 -24.13
C GLY A 638 24.11 26.32 -25.28
N SER A 639 23.20 25.86 -26.15
CA SER A 639 23.45 24.74 -27.06
C SER A 639 23.46 25.17 -28.53
N SER A 640 24.13 24.39 -29.38
CA SER A 640 24.09 24.54 -30.84
C SER A 640 23.42 23.31 -31.44
N VAL A 641 22.21 23.46 -31.98
CA VAL A 641 21.38 22.36 -32.48
C VAL A 641 21.23 22.46 -33.99
N HIS A 642 21.75 21.46 -34.71
CA HIS A 642 21.52 21.26 -36.13
C HIS A 642 20.62 20.05 -36.35
N THR A 643 19.54 20.22 -37.12
CA THR A 643 18.66 19.11 -37.50
C THR A 643 18.31 19.14 -38.98
N SER A 644 18.10 17.96 -39.57
CA SER A 644 17.57 17.83 -40.94
C SER A 644 16.03 17.87 -41.01
N GLY A 645 15.37 17.53 -39.90
CA GLY A 645 13.93 17.63 -39.65
C GLY A 645 13.63 18.43 -38.38
N ASP A 646 12.45 18.20 -37.78
CA ASP A 646 11.91 19.06 -36.73
C ASP A 646 12.73 19.09 -35.43
N THR A 647 12.65 20.21 -34.72
CA THR A 647 13.07 20.36 -33.32
C THR A 647 11.85 20.71 -32.48
N THR A 648 11.48 19.83 -31.53
CA THR A 648 10.33 19.99 -30.63
C THR A 648 10.81 20.13 -29.19
N VAL A 649 10.30 21.14 -28.49
CA VAL A 649 10.45 21.30 -27.03
C VAL A 649 9.04 21.43 -26.45
N ALA A 650 8.64 20.49 -25.62
CA ALA A 650 7.28 20.44 -25.08
C ALA A 650 7.29 20.06 -23.59
N ALA A 651 6.44 20.75 -22.82
CA ALA A 651 6.17 20.41 -21.43
C ALA A 651 4.66 20.32 -21.21
N SER A 652 4.22 19.34 -20.43
CA SER A 652 2.81 19.12 -20.09
C SER A 652 2.69 18.73 -18.62
N ASN A 653 1.64 19.21 -17.95
CA ASN A 653 1.28 18.84 -16.58
C ASN A 653 -0.24 18.64 -16.54
N ALA A 654 -0.66 17.41 -16.28
CA ALA A 654 -2.04 16.97 -16.32
C ALA A 654 -2.42 16.24 -15.02
N SER A 655 -2.97 16.98 -14.07
CA SER A 655 -3.41 16.45 -12.77
C SER A 655 -4.94 16.34 -12.67
N THR A 656 -5.45 15.14 -12.41
CA THR A 656 -6.85 14.87 -12.03
C THR A 656 -6.92 14.58 -10.54
N ILE A 657 -7.70 15.37 -9.79
CA ILE A 657 -7.74 15.29 -8.34
C ILE A 657 -9.19 15.22 -7.84
N THR A 658 -9.51 14.19 -7.07
CA THR A 658 -10.86 13.96 -6.52
C THR A 658 -10.83 13.69 -5.02
N ALA A 659 -11.52 14.51 -4.23
CA ALA A 659 -11.79 14.25 -2.83
C ALA A 659 -13.29 13.99 -2.66
N THR A 660 -13.66 12.82 -2.15
CA THR A 660 -15.06 12.43 -1.92
C THR A 660 -15.24 12.06 -0.45
N THR A 661 -16.25 12.65 0.18
CA THR A 661 -16.69 12.29 1.51
C THR A 661 -18.15 11.82 1.47
N LYS A 662 -18.41 10.68 2.09
CA LYS A 662 -19.74 10.15 2.38
C LYS A 662 -19.83 10.01 3.88
N SER A 663 -20.80 10.68 4.50
CA SER A 663 -20.96 10.67 5.96
C SER A 663 -22.43 10.46 6.31
N MET A 664 -22.69 9.51 7.21
CA MET A 664 -23.98 9.25 7.82
C MET A 664 -23.83 9.27 9.34
N VAL A 665 -24.68 10.04 10.02
CA VAL A 665 -24.72 10.12 11.48
C VAL A 665 -26.17 9.94 11.92
N SER A 666 -26.44 8.92 12.74
CA SER A 666 -27.79 8.62 13.25
C SER A 666 -27.75 8.46 14.76
N SER A 667 -28.74 9.00 15.46
CA SER A 667 -28.84 8.90 16.92
C SER A 667 -30.30 8.75 17.35
N GLY A 668 -30.54 8.10 18.49
CA GLY A 668 -31.84 8.10 19.17
C GLY A 668 -32.21 9.46 19.78
N ALA A 669 -31.23 10.37 19.91
CA ALA A 669 -31.43 11.76 20.36
C ALA A 669 -30.55 12.75 19.58
N ASP A 670 -29.28 12.96 19.98
CA ASP A 670 -28.39 13.98 19.41
C ASP A 670 -27.44 13.40 18.35
N ALA A 671 -27.38 14.02 17.17
CA ALA A 671 -26.48 13.65 16.07
C ALA A 671 -25.69 14.86 15.56
N ILE A 672 -24.36 14.80 15.62
CA ILE A 672 -23.44 15.88 15.23
C ILE A 672 -22.45 15.36 14.19
N GLY A 673 -22.37 16.00 13.02
CA GLY A 673 -21.45 15.61 11.94
C GLY A 673 -20.72 16.80 11.34
N ALA A 674 -19.41 16.67 11.15
CA ALA A 674 -18.58 17.58 10.37
C ALA A 674 -17.94 16.81 9.21
N THR A 675 -18.10 17.30 7.99
CA THR A 675 -17.57 16.66 6.79
C THR A 675 -16.85 17.69 5.92
N LEU A 676 -15.62 17.37 5.50
CA LEU A 676 -14.74 18.25 4.76
C LEU A 676 -14.06 17.51 3.60
N ALA A 677 -14.13 18.06 2.39
CA ALA A 677 -13.44 17.54 1.21
C ALA A 677 -12.67 18.67 0.53
N PHE A 678 -11.36 18.54 0.35
CA PHE A 678 -10.50 19.58 -0.22
C PHE A 678 -9.55 19.04 -1.28
N ASN A 679 -9.35 19.82 -2.34
CA ASN A 679 -8.29 19.61 -3.33
C ASN A 679 -7.48 20.91 -3.43
N THR A 680 -6.16 20.82 -3.35
CA THR A 680 -5.26 21.96 -3.57
C THR A 680 -4.21 21.62 -4.61
N ILE A 681 -3.97 22.54 -5.54
CA ILE A 681 -2.91 22.46 -6.56
C ILE A 681 -2.10 23.75 -6.49
N GLY A 682 -0.80 23.63 -6.29
CA GLY A 682 0.11 24.76 -6.34
C GLY A 682 0.04 25.68 -5.11
N TRP A 683 -0.26 25.13 -3.94
CA TRP A 683 -0.26 25.84 -2.65
C TRP A 683 0.52 25.04 -1.62
N LYS A 684 1.39 25.70 -0.85
CA LYS A 684 2.18 25.01 0.18
C LYS A 684 1.27 24.36 1.21
N ALA A 685 1.70 23.20 1.71
CA ALA A 685 0.98 22.48 2.75
C ALA A 685 0.82 23.35 4.00
N GLN A 686 -0.41 23.45 4.49
CA GLN A 686 -0.74 24.07 5.77
C GLN A 686 -1.41 23.06 6.70
N ASN A 687 -1.64 23.46 7.95
CA ASN A 687 -2.44 22.68 8.89
C ASN A 687 -3.88 22.56 8.38
N ILE A 688 -4.35 21.31 8.22
CA ILE A 688 -5.69 20.94 7.74
C ILE A 688 -6.84 21.66 8.50
N LEU A 689 -6.69 21.89 9.80
CA LEU A 689 -7.67 22.63 10.61
C LEU A 689 -7.74 24.12 10.25
N PHE A 690 -6.59 24.74 9.93
CA PHE A 690 -6.53 26.13 9.48
C PHE A 690 -6.98 26.25 8.03
N GLN A 691 -6.66 25.31 7.15
CA GLN A 691 -7.20 25.27 5.78
C GLN A 691 -8.74 25.17 5.76
N ALA A 692 -9.33 24.38 6.66
CA ALA A 692 -10.78 24.26 6.78
C ALA A 692 -11.44 25.57 7.27
N ILE A 693 -10.79 26.27 8.20
CA ILE A 693 -11.26 27.57 8.70
C ILE A 693 -11.07 28.66 7.63
N ASP A 694 -9.90 28.71 6.99
CA ASP A 694 -9.57 29.74 6.00
C ASP A 694 -10.39 29.59 4.72
N ALA A 695 -10.61 28.35 4.25
CA ALA A 695 -11.52 28.07 3.14
C ALA A 695 -12.98 28.39 3.47
N LEU A 696 -13.42 28.19 4.72
CA LEU A 696 -14.78 28.53 5.17
C LEU A 696 -14.98 30.04 5.34
N LEU A 697 -13.93 30.76 5.77
CA LEU A 697 -13.96 32.20 6.00
C LEU A 697 -13.56 33.05 4.78
N GLY A 698 -13.09 32.41 3.69
CA GLY A 698 -12.63 33.09 2.48
C GLY A 698 -11.35 33.91 2.68
N THR A 699 -10.54 33.55 3.68
CA THR A 699 -9.23 34.16 3.95
C THR A 699 -8.13 33.49 3.12
N SER A 700 -6.90 33.99 3.20
CA SER A 700 -5.77 33.41 2.45
C SER A 700 -5.56 31.94 2.82
N ILE A 701 -5.64 31.04 1.83
CA ILE A 701 -5.47 29.59 1.96
C ILE A 701 -3.99 29.15 2.02
N GLY A 702 -3.06 30.11 2.04
CA GLY A 702 -1.64 29.91 2.28
C GLY A 702 -0.71 30.57 1.29
N ASP A 703 0.54 30.12 1.29
CA ASP A 703 1.57 30.61 0.38
C ASP A 703 1.47 29.85 -0.96
N GLU A 704 1.35 30.61 -2.05
CA GLU A 704 1.31 30.06 -3.40
C GLU A 704 2.67 29.43 -3.77
N GLN A 705 2.60 28.27 -4.43
CA GLN A 705 3.71 27.61 -5.10
C GLN A 705 3.18 27.02 -6.42
N PRO A 706 3.10 27.83 -7.49
CA PRO A 706 2.36 27.47 -8.69
C PRO A 706 2.77 26.12 -9.29
N ALA A 707 1.79 25.37 -9.82
CA ALA A 707 2.08 24.21 -10.65
C ALA A 707 2.61 24.70 -12.02
N ALA A 708 3.93 24.70 -12.18
CA ALA A 708 4.60 25.36 -13.30
C ALA A 708 4.78 24.43 -14.50
N VAL A 709 4.56 24.97 -15.70
CA VAL A 709 4.85 24.28 -16.97
C VAL A 709 5.66 25.22 -17.84
N THR A 710 6.88 24.81 -18.17
CA THR A 710 7.82 25.64 -18.93
C THR A 710 8.42 24.81 -20.07
N ALA A 711 8.26 25.30 -21.30
CA ALA A 711 9.00 24.80 -22.46
C ALA A 711 9.76 25.99 -23.07
N SER A 712 11.09 25.94 -23.11
CA SER A 712 11.89 27.08 -23.58
C SER A 712 13.20 26.70 -24.25
N ILE A 713 13.67 27.60 -25.10
CA ILE A 713 15.01 27.57 -25.69
C ILE A 713 15.68 28.90 -25.35
N VAL A 714 16.84 28.84 -24.68
CA VAL A 714 17.56 30.00 -24.14
C VAL A 714 19.00 29.95 -24.61
N ASP A 715 19.59 31.11 -24.95
CA ASP A 715 21.02 31.25 -25.29
C ASP A 715 21.57 30.17 -26.25
N SER A 716 20.77 29.74 -27.23
CA SER A 716 21.07 28.61 -28.12
C SER A 716 20.98 28.99 -29.60
N ALA A 717 21.85 28.39 -30.43
CA ALA A 717 21.84 28.52 -31.88
C ALA A 717 21.11 27.32 -32.51
N LEU A 718 20.16 27.58 -33.41
CA LEU A 718 19.31 26.57 -34.04
C LEU A 718 19.44 26.63 -35.56
N ALA A 719 19.73 25.49 -36.18
CA ALA A 719 19.71 25.29 -37.63
C ALA A 719 18.79 24.09 -37.95
N VAL A 720 17.48 24.35 -37.99
CA VAL A 720 16.42 23.35 -38.12
C VAL A 720 16.00 23.17 -39.58
N GLY A 721 15.97 21.93 -40.07
CA GLY A 721 15.45 21.54 -41.39
C GLY A 721 14.02 20.97 -41.32
N GLY A 722 13.36 20.84 -42.46
CA GLY A 722 12.00 20.26 -42.58
C GLY A 722 11.21 20.84 -43.75
N PRO A 723 10.28 20.08 -44.39
CA PRO A 723 9.33 20.67 -45.33
C PRO A 723 8.41 21.68 -44.60
N PRO A 724 8.10 22.83 -45.22
CA PRO A 724 7.34 23.92 -44.60
C PRO A 724 5.88 23.60 -44.26
#